data_AF-A0A9W5T9K0-F1
#
_entry.id   AF-A0A9W5T9K0-F1
#
_cell.length_a   1.000
_cell.length_b   1.000
_cell.length_c   1.000
_cell.angle_alpha   90.00
_cell.angle_beta   90.00
_cell.angle_gamma   90.00
#
_symmetry.space_group_name_H-M   'P 1'
#
loop_
_entity.id
_entity.type
_entity.pdbx_description
1 polymer ?
#
loop_
_entity_poly.entity_id
_entity_poly.type
_entity_poly.pdbx_seq_one_letter_code
_entity_poly.pdbx_strand_id
1 'polypeptide(L)'
;MSMDASAMSTKLQRSFVTYNTGHIFGLTKDSWSSVKGVNKDVEEALLKLFTRLSPSGVDNVRRNSLDPPDSSWTPPSLYVKDFTHSDDNGSILRHFNMERVHSFLLEQGHIMDATENIDIVVDYRLRQAAELLRHMRSKAQFARGEGFLDDQEQSENVEQDGGDEDTKSPCRSKFKAYNSPFEIRLVTPERNQEFVSPNAPSIPLMFITIADELHKLLSAISNSQSKDLVQLEKACLHIDLFMGRKGCGLQYLRDILDDYQSWGYVALDDSVSLQKLTTVQQLIDTVKTVELSSIESLGRPVADVGFSFAPCGCMIPYHLGVLSFLSELNVINLATPLSGGSAGSLTVIASSSFKPNINELMLITEGICEDVRSKGSYHRLDDLVRTTVDESMEPGAFIAVNKRIGELRVAMAARRRFIYRGQQISEFHDNIDLRDALRASCNIPGVSASGAVYFRGQRCYDGYFAARINQHGCLDTAANRTVRINPFHSGRFEISLLRLDNRYVSPLLVTKDVYVVHYLRLKCLIKALWERKLTYESAGRVEEWIKEVTLMIDAYESMTKEGTSGCNAWSSLLNLWASNGCTRSRQPPSETTPQMSQESNISQESEPDLANLFMLVVASETALKVGPSSRLSTRNWSGSIGGVNLVRSYGRLGLVSIFTRRSSMLATPYCLIDWLQREISLSKGPGTRRSTNDAISNELALLRSLRHLVLPPLSLVYYYTEFPYLLPNGLNTLKRMSVAINSAEHADIRYVFDVGRSDAFRWLICEYIAFENWLDLRVRQLEELNDIADPVFRTWEHDRAAKETSSSDTPASNMHRRQHEYLRDRLDFIDQQSVTALLAKEEDASDRSIPASVQLERLQGRLARRAILLNAIDPHYSHLLSHNHLWKH
;
A
#
# COMPACT_ATOMS: atom_id res chain seq x y z
N MET A 1 -61.34 -14.50 -17.78
CA MET A 1 -60.56 -14.87 -16.58
C MET A 1 -59.23 -14.15 -16.67
N SER A 2 -59.19 -12.91 -16.18
CA SER A 2 -57.94 -12.19 -15.93
C SER A 2 -57.29 -12.81 -14.70
N MET A 3 -55.98 -13.03 -14.75
CA MET A 3 -55.18 -13.20 -13.55
C MET A 3 -54.40 -11.91 -13.38
N ASP A 4 -54.79 -11.18 -12.33
CA ASP A 4 -54.21 -9.91 -11.95
C ASP A 4 -52.75 -10.06 -11.55
N ALA A 5 -51.95 -9.11 -12.03
CA ALA A 5 -50.67 -8.75 -11.47
C ALA A 5 -50.90 -8.01 -10.14
N SER A 6 -50.52 -8.62 -9.01
CA SER A 6 -49.95 -7.95 -7.83
C SER A 6 -49.70 -8.96 -6.70
N ALA A 7 -48.74 -8.63 -5.82
CA ALA A 7 -48.25 -9.39 -4.66
C ALA A 7 -47.09 -10.36 -4.89
N MET A 8 -46.10 -9.97 -5.72
CA MET A 8 -44.70 -10.17 -5.31
C MET A 8 -44.38 -9.07 -4.30
N SER A 9 -44.22 -9.45 -3.04
CA SER A 9 -43.73 -8.57 -1.99
C SER A 9 -42.36 -8.02 -2.39
N THR A 10 -42.31 -6.70 -2.57
CA THR A 10 -41.18 -5.79 -2.73
C THR A 10 -40.14 -5.84 -1.60
N LYS A 11 -40.19 -6.81 -0.67
CA LYS A 11 -39.21 -7.07 0.41
C LYS A 11 -37.85 -7.64 -0.04
N LEU A 12 -37.44 -7.43 -1.29
CA LEU A 12 -36.16 -7.92 -1.79
C LEU A 12 -35.55 -6.96 -2.84
N GLN A 13 -35.45 -5.69 -2.47
CA GLN A 13 -34.43 -4.78 -3.02
C GLN A 13 -33.08 -5.01 -2.31
N ARG A 14 -32.48 -6.20 -2.43
CA ARG A 14 -31.15 -6.46 -1.82
C ARG A 14 -30.04 -6.02 -2.78
N SER A 15 -29.26 -5.02 -2.38
CA SER A 15 -28.03 -4.54 -3.05
C SER A 15 -26.91 -5.60 -3.13
N PHE A 16 -27.08 -6.70 -2.40
CA PHE A 16 -26.15 -7.83 -2.29
C PHE A 16 -26.85 -9.15 -2.59
N VAL A 17 -26.22 -9.98 -3.41
CA VAL A 17 -26.65 -11.37 -3.65
C VAL A 17 -25.76 -12.31 -2.84
N THR A 18 -26.39 -13.08 -1.95
CA THR A 18 -25.74 -14.13 -1.18
C THR A 18 -25.64 -15.39 -2.03
N TYR A 19 -24.42 -15.83 -2.33
CA TYR A 19 -24.18 -17.00 -3.17
C TYR A 19 -24.10 -18.28 -2.35
N ASN A 20 -25.25 -18.88 -2.04
CA ASN A 20 -25.35 -20.07 -1.18
C ASN A 20 -24.96 -21.40 -1.86
N THR A 21 -24.79 -21.45 -3.19
CA THR A 21 -24.63 -22.72 -3.93
C THR A 21 -23.63 -22.61 -5.09
N GLY A 22 -22.32 -22.53 -4.82
CA GLY A 22 -21.28 -22.81 -5.83
C GLY A 22 -21.25 -21.95 -7.09
N HIS A 23 -22.01 -20.85 -7.16
CA HIS A 23 -22.13 -20.03 -8.36
C HIS A 23 -20.97 -19.03 -8.55
N ILE A 24 -20.28 -18.61 -7.49
CA ILE A 24 -19.03 -17.85 -7.66
C ILE A 24 -17.95 -18.82 -8.13
N PHE A 25 -17.77 -18.92 -9.44
CA PHE A 25 -16.75 -19.73 -10.10
C PHE A 25 -16.63 -21.21 -9.66
N GLY A 26 -17.70 -21.83 -9.14
CA GLY A 26 -17.65 -23.21 -8.68
C GLY A 26 -16.80 -23.41 -7.43
N LEU A 27 -16.60 -22.38 -6.61
CA LEU A 27 -15.98 -22.49 -5.29
C LEU A 27 -16.90 -23.31 -4.37
N THR A 28 -16.45 -24.49 -3.97
CA THR A 28 -17.18 -25.35 -3.02
C THR A 28 -16.92 -24.93 -1.59
N LYS A 29 -17.81 -25.31 -0.66
CA LYS A 29 -17.58 -25.18 0.80
C LYS A 29 -16.22 -25.75 1.21
N ASP A 30 -15.77 -26.83 0.56
CA ASP A 30 -14.48 -27.46 0.81
C ASP A 30 -13.29 -26.67 0.25
N SER A 31 -13.47 -25.95 -0.86
CA SER A 31 -12.43 -25.06 -1.40
C SER A 31 -12.13 -23.92 -0.41
N TRP A 32 -13.16 -23.43 0.27
CA TRP A 32 -13.06 -22.45 1.36
C TRP A 32 -12.56 -23.04 2.69
N SER A 33 -12.60 -24.37 2.86
CA SER A 33 -12.00 -25.03 4.04
C SER A 33 -10.49 -24.83 4.11
N SER A 34 -9.82 -24.48 2.99
CA SER A 34 -8.43 -24.03 2.98
C SER A 34 -8.21 -22.74 3.78
N VAL A 35 -9.17 -21.81 3.77
CA VAL A 35 -9.19 -20.60 4.62
C VAL A 35 -9.37 -20.97 6.09
N LYS A 36 -10.18 -22.01 6.41
CA LYS A 36 -10.22 -22.60 7.77
C LYS A 36 -8.90 -23.28 8.15
N GLY A 37 -8.24 -23.90 7.18
CA GLY A 37 -6.93 -24.54 7.34
C GLY A 37 -5.85 -23.57 7.81
N VAL A 38 -5.96 -22.28 7.49
CA VAL A 38 -5.02 -21.24 7.94
C VAL A 38 -4.95 -21.15 9.47
N ASN A 39 -6.08 -21.39 10.15
CA ASN A 39 -6.15 -21.37 11.61
C ASN A 39 -6.10 -22.75 12.25
N LYS A 40 -6.36 -23.84 11.52
CA LYS A 40 -6.48 -25.19 12.10
C LYS A 40 -5.29 -25.57 12.99
N ASP A 41 -4.06 -25.40 12.50
CA ASP A 41 -2.86 -25.74 13.26
C ASP A 41 -2.64 -24.79 14.45
N VAL A 42 -3.06 -23.53 14.30
CA VAL A 42 -3.00 -22.51 15.37
C VAL A 42 -4.06 -22.80 16.45
N GLU A 43 -5.27 -23.20 16.07
CA GLU A 43 -6.37 -23.62 16.94
C GLU A 43 -5.97 -24.85 17.77
N GLU A 44 -5.33 -25.84 17.15
CA GLU A 44 -4.81 -27.00 17.88
C GLU A 44 -3.72 -26.61 18.89
N ALA A 45 -2.81 -25.71 18.50
CA ALA A 45 -1.79 -25.18 19.40
C ALA A 45 -2.38 -24.34 20.54
N LEU A 46 -3.42 -23.55 20.27
CA LEU A 46 -4.16 -22.79 21.29
C LEU A 46 -4.80 -23.72 22.31
N LEU A 47 -5.47 -24.78 21.86
CA LEU A 47 -6.07 -25.78 22.76
C LEU A 47 -4.99 -26.43 23.65
N LYS A 48 -3.81 -26.72 23.09
CA LYS A 48 -2.66 -27.22 23.88
C LYS A 48 -2.12 -26.19 24.87
N LEU A 49 -2.13 -24.90 24.55
CA LEU A 49 -1.76 -23.84 25.49
C LEU A 49 -2.80 -23.68 26.60
N PHE A 50 -4.09 -23.63 26.27
CA PHE A 50 -5.16 -23.53 27.26
C PHE A 50 -5.17 -24.70 28.25
N THR A 51 -4.93 -25.92 27.76
CA THR A 51 -4.82 -27.11 28.63
C THR A 51 -3.61 -27.04 29.58
N ARG A 52 -2.54 -26.33 29.22
CA ARG A 52 -1.39 -26.07 30.10
C ARG A 52 -1.65 -24.94 31.11
N LEU A 53 -2.46 -23.95 30.73
CA LEU A 53 -2.71 -22.74 31.51
C LEU A 53 -3.86 -22.89 32.51
N SER A 54 -4.74 -23.88 32.36
CA SER A 54 -5.82 -24.16 33.31
C SER A 54 -5.31 -25.03 34.47
N PRO A 55 -5.18 -24.51 35.70
CA PRO A 55 -5.07 -25.35 36.87
C PRO A 55 -6.44 -26.00 37.12
N SER A 56 -6.44 -27.25 37.58
CA SER A 56 -7.62 -27.90 38.15
C SER A 56 -8.23 -27.00 39.25
N GLY A 57 -9.34 -26.29 38.94
CA GLY A 57 -10.15 -25.61 39.97
C GLY A 57 -10.65 -24.18 39.72
N VAL A 58 -10.49 -23.56 38.55
CA VAL A 58 -11.11 -22.24 38.28
C VAL A 58 -11.97 -22.29 37.00
N ASP A 59 -13.23 -22.69 37.15
CA ASP A 59 -14.24 -22.77 36.09
C ASP A 59 -14.79 -21.41 35.60
N ASN A 60 -14.22 -20.27 36.03
CA ASN A 60 -14.83 -18.94 35.83
C ASN A 60 -14.04 -17.92 35.00
N VAL A 61 -12.90 -18.28 34.40
CA VAL A 61 -12.47 -17.49 33.22
C VAL A 61 -13.43 -17.89 32.12
N ARG A 62 -14.41 -17.01 31.84
CA ARG A 62 -15.38 -17.20 30.75
C ARG A 62 -14.62 -17.82 29.59
N ARG A 63 -14.98 -19.07 29.25
CA ARG A 63 -14.95 -19.53 27.87
C ARG A 63 -15.87 -18.56 27.13
N ASN A 64 -15.40 -17.35 26.85
CA ASN A 64 -15.66 -16.79 25.55
C ASN A 64 -14.97 -17.81 24.67
N SER A 65 -15.73 -18.81 24.27
CA SER A 65 -15.37 -19.64 23.15
C SER A 65 -14.77 -18.67 22.14
N LEU A 66 -13.61 -19.03 21.60
CA LEU A 66 -13.50 -18.89 20.17
C LEU A 66 -14.72 -19.65 19.66
N ASP A 67 -15.88 -19.00 19.60
CA ASP A 67 -17.06 -19.61 19.03
C ASP A 67 -16.54 -20.03 17.67
N PRO A 68 -16.48 -21.34 17.37
CA PRO A 68 -16.23 -21.73 16.00
C PRO A 68 -17.23 -20.89 15.23
N PRO A 69 -16.80 -20.02 14.29
CA PRO A 69 -17.70 -19.13 13.58
C PRO A 69 -18.88 -20.00 13.22
N ASP A 70 -20.05 -19.59 13.73
CA ASP A 70 -21.30 -20.32 13.79
C ASP A 70 -21.30 -21.48 12.79
N SER A 71 -21.53 -22.71 13.22
CA SER A 71 -21.34 -23.93 12.42
C SER A 71 -21.92 -23.88 10.97
N SER A 72 -22.81 -22.92 10.69
CA SER A 72 -23.12 -22.36 9.38
C SER A 72 -21.99 -21.49 8.77
N TRP A 73 -21.20 -22.10 7.88
CA TRP A 73 -20.46 -21.34 6.85
C TRP A 73 -21.37 -20.29 6.19
N THR A 74 -20.96 -19.02 6.22
CA THR A 74 -21.61 -17.95 5.46
C THR A 74 -20.83 -17.71 4.15
N PRO A 75 -21.49 -17.79 2.99
CA PRO A 75 -20.85 -17.44 1.73
C PRO A 75 -20.55 -15.94 1.66
N PRO A 76 -19.58 -15.53 0.84
CA PRO A 76 -19.42 -14.12 0.50
C PRO A 76 -20.68 -13.58 -0.17
N SER A 77 -21.03 -12.34 0.17
CA SER A 77 -22.10 -11.59 -0.49
C SER A 77 -21.46 -10.64 -1.51
N LEU A 78 -22.02 -10.59 -2.72
CA LEU A 78 -21.48 -9.77 -3.81
C LEU A 78 -22.39 -8.57 -4.12
N TYR A 79 -21.77 -7.41 -4.31
CA TYR A 79 -22.41 -6.19 -4.79
C TYR A 79 -22.63 -6.28 -6.30
N VAL A 80 -23.88 -6.44 -6.71
CA VAL A 80 -24.29 -6.65 -8.11
C VAL A 80 -25.10 -5.50 -8.68
N LYS A 81 -25.39 -4.47 -7.87
CA LYS A 81 -26.12 -3.29 -8.34
C LYS A 81 -25.35 -2.59 -9.46
N ASP A 82 -26.06 -2.15 -10.48
CA ASP A 82 -25.50 -1.27 -11.51
C ASP A 82 -25.18 0.08 -10.90
N PHE A 83 -23.99 0.60 -11.21
CA PHE A 83 -23.55 1.91 -10.79
C PHE A 83 -23.15 2.72 -12.01
N THR A 84 -23.30 4.03 -11.91
CA THR A 84 -22.82 4.96 -12.95
C THR A 84 -21.70 5.80 -12.37
N HIS A 85 -20.77 6.19 -13.24
CA HIS A 85 -19.74 7.15 -12.91
C HIS A 85 -20.12 8.49 -13.54
N SER A 86 -20.48 9.48 -12.73
CA SER A 86 -20.66 10.87 -13.19
C SER A 86 -19.48 11.71 -12.72
N ASP A 87 -18.63 12.10 -13.66
CA ASP A 87 -17.60 13.09 -13.40
C ASP A 87 -18.24 14.46 -13.19
N ASP A 88 -18.08 15.05 -12.01
CA ASP A 88 -18.49 16.42 -11.71
C ASP A 88 -17.47 17.42 -12.30
N ASN A 89 -17.35 17.42 -13.64
CA ASN A 89 -16.42 18.29 -14.37
C ASN A 89 -16.70 19.78 -14.07
N GLY A 90 -17.97 20.14 -13.90
CA GLY A 90 -18.38 21.52 -13.58
C GLY A 90 -17.78 22.03 -12.28
N SER A 91 -17.70 21.20 -11.24
CA SER A 91 -17.03 21.57 -9.99
C SER A 91 -15.52 21.71 -10.13
N ILE A 92 -14.88 20.87 -10.95
CA ILE A 92 -13.42 20.87 -11.15
C ILE A 92 -12.99 22.12 -11.93
N LEU A 93 -13.77 22.49 -12.96
CA LEU A 93 -13.50 23.66 -13.80
C LEU A 93 -13.39 24.98 -13.02
N ARG A 94 -14.09 25.11 -11.88
CA ARG A 94 -14.01 26.29 -11.02
C ARG A 94 -12.63 26.51 -10.39
N HIS A 95 -11.79 25.48 -10.36
CA HIS A 95 -10.44 25.53 -9.81
C HIS A 95 -9.36 25.73 -10.88
N PHE A 96 -9.74 25.83 -12.16
CA PHE A 96 -8.80 26.17 -13.22
C PHE A 96 -8.58 27.69 -13.31
N ASN A 97 -7.34 28.08 -13.60
CA ASN A 97 -7.04 29.43 -14.07
C ASN A 97 -7.47 29.55 -15.54
N MET A 98 -8.71 29.98 -15.74
CA MET A 98 -9.33 30.02 -17.08
C MET A 98 -8.62 30.96 -18.05
N GLU A 99 -8.02 32.06 -17.57
CA GLU A 99 -7.21 32.95 -18.42
C GLU A 99 -5.98 32.22 -18.96
N ARG A 100 -5.30 31.46 -18.11
CA ARG A 100 -4.14 30.67 -18.50
C ARG A 100 -4.52 29.53 -19.43
N VAL A 101 -5.61 28.81 -19.14
CA VAL A 101 -6.14 27.74 -20.00
C VAL A 101 -6.50 28.28 -21.38
N HIS A 102 -7.21 29.41 -21.44
CA HIS A 102 -7.60 30.05 -22.70
C HIS A 102 -6.38 30.47 -23.53
N SER A 103 -5.42 31.16 -22.90
CA SER A 103 -4.18 31.57 -23.56
C SER A 103 -3.41 30.36 -24.11
N PHE A 104 -3.33 29.30 -23.32
CA PHE A 104 -2.69 28.05 -23.70
C PHE A 104 -3.39 27.34 -24.87
N LEU A 105 -4.72 27.27 -24.88
CA LEU A 105 -5.47 26.66 -25.98
C LEU A 105 -5.33 27.45 -27.29
N LEU A 106 -5.30 28.78 -27.22
CA LEU A 106 -4.98 29.64 -28.36
C LEU A 106 -3.56 29.39 -28.89
N GLU A 107 -2.57 29.26 -28.00
CA GLU A 107 -1.18 28.91 -28.37
C GLU A 107 -1.10 27.53 -29.06
N GLN A 108 -1.97 26.58 -28.69
CA GLN A 108 -2.08 25.27 -29.34
C GLN A 108 -2.92 25.30 -30.64
N GLY A 109 -3.48 26.46 -31.03
CA GLY A 109 -4.23 26.63 -32.26
C GLY A 109 -5.70 26.20 -32.19
N HIS A 110 -6.28 26.07 -30.99
CA HIS A 110 -7.71 25.81 -30.83
C HIS A 110 -8.53 27.10 -30.97
N ILE A 111 -9.60 27.05 -31.76
CA ILE A 111 -10.54 28.17 -31.94
C ILE A 111 -11.60 28.06 -30.84
N MET A 112 -11.75 29.11 -30.02
CA MET A 112 -12.73 29.16 -28.93
C MET A 112 -13.72 30.31 -29.16
N ASP A 113 -15.01 30.01 -29.31
CA ASP A 113 -16.05 31.00 -29.59
C ASP A 113 -16.60 31.68 -28.32
N ALA A 114 -16.36 31.11 -27.13
CA ALA A 114 -16.72 31.71 -25.83
C ALA A 114 -15.91 31.09 -24.67
N THR A 115 -15.62 31.87 -23.63
CA THR A 115 -14.91 31.44 -22.40
C THR A 115 -15.72 30.49 -21.51
N GLU A 116 -17.04 30.40 -21.71
CA GLU A 116 -17.96 29.66 -20.82
C GLU A 116 -18.05 28.16 -21.13
N ASN A 117 -17.54 27.69 -22.28
CA ASN A 117 -17.61 26.28 -22.71
C ASN A 117 -16.22 25.74 -23.11
N ILE A 118 -15.25 25.78 -22.19
CA ILE A 118 -13.95 25.14 -22.43
C ILE A 118 -14.06 23.64 -22.19
N ASP A 119 -13.92 22.86 -23.26
CA ASP A 119 -13.78 21.42 -23.18
C ASP A 119 -12.33 21.05 -22.83
N ILE A 120 -12.08 20.75 -21.56
CA ILE A 120 -10.76 20.31 -21.05
C ILE A 120 -10.31 18.96 -21.63
N VAL A 121 -11.21 18.23 -22.30
CA VAL A 121 -10.89 16.94 -22.94
C VAL A 121 -10.05 17.15 -24.20
N VAL A 122 -9.97 18.36 -24.74
CA VAL A 122 -9.28 18.65 -26.01
C VAL A 122 -7.75 18.49 -25.95
N ASP A 123 -7.09 18.80 -24.83
CA ASP A 123 -5.62 18.64 -24.65
C ASP A 123 -5.28 17.73 -23.47
N TYR A 124 -4.32 16.82 -23.68
CA TYR A 124 -3.93 15.82 -22.69
C TYR A 124 -3.35 16.42 -21.39
N ARG A 125 -2.74 17.61 -21.44
CA ARG A 125 -2.18 18.29 -20.26
C ARG A 125 -3.30 18.84 -19.38
N LEU A 126 -4.36 19.36 -19.99
CA LEU A 126 -5.55 19.82 -19.25
C LEU A 126 -6.26 18.63 -18.60
N ARG A 127 -6.38 17.50 -19.30
CA ARG A 127 -6.88 16.25 -18.71
C ARG A 127 -6.04 15.80 -17.50
N GLN A 128 -4.71 15.78 -17.64
CA GLN A 128 -3.80 15.45 -16.53
C GLN A 128 -3.90 16.46 -15.36
N ALA A 129 -4.11 17.74 -15.63
CA ALA A 129 -4.34 18.74 -14.59
C ALA A 129 -5.68 18.51 -13.88
N ALA A 130 -6.73 18.13 -14.62
CA ALA A 130 -8.02 17.77 -14.04
C ALA A 130 -7.95 16.48 -13.19
N GLU A 131 -7.15 15.49 -13.60
CA GLU A 131 -6.87 14.30 -12.78
C GLU A 131 -6.19 14.67 -11.46
N LEU A 132 -5.19 15.56 -11.54
CA LEU A 132 -4.47 16.05 -10.36
C LEU A 132 -5.40 16.81 -9.41
N LEU A 133 -6.29 17.65 -9.94
CA LEU A 133 -7.32 18.34 -9.16
C LEU A 133 -8.30 17.38 -8.47
N ARG A 134 -8.78 16.34 -9.18
CA ARG A 134 -9.62 15.29 -8.58
C ARG A 134 -8.93 14.65 -7.39
N HIS A 135 -7.64 14.34 -7.53
CA HIS A 135 -6.84 13.78 -6.45
C HIS A 135 -6.74 14.75 -5.26
N MET A 136 -6.34 16.00 -5.49
CA MET A 136 -6.18 17.03 -4.45
C MET A 136 -7.49 17.24 -3.68
N ARG A 137 -8.62 17.37 -4.40
CA ARG A 137 -9.93 17.54 -3.77
C ARG A 137 -10.34 16.32 -2.95
N SER A 138 -10.15 15.12 -3.49
CA SER A 138 -10.45 13.87 -2.78
C SER A 138 -9.65 13.75 -1.48
N LYS A 139 -8.35 14.07 -1.52
CA LYS A 139 -7.50 14.09 -0.31
C LYS A 139 -7.88 15.18 0.68
N ALA A 140 -8.24 16.37 0.20
CA ALA A 140 -8.70 17.46 1.04
C ALA A 140 -10.03 17.15 1.76
N GLN A 141 -10.99 16.56 1.05
CA GLN A 141 -12.27 16.09 1.62
C GLN A 141 -12.04 15.00 2.67
N PHE A 142 -11.16 14.05 2.37
CA PHE A 142 -10.78 13.01 3.32
C PHE A 142 -10.12 13.61 4.59
N ALA A 143 -9.23 14.59 4.43
CA ALA A 143 -8.54 15.25 5.53
C ALA A 143 -9.47 16.08 6.43
N ARG A 144 -10.57 16.62 5.90
CA ARG A 144 -11.59 17.36 6.68
C ARG A 144 -12.55 16.45 7.44
N GLY A 145 -12.47 15.13 7.26
CA GLY A 145 -13.47 14.20 7.79
C GLY A 145 -14.82 14.25 7.06
N GLU A 146 -14.97 15.08 6.03
CA GLU A 146 -16.19 15.19 5.21
C GLU A 146 -16.47 13.89 4.41
N GLY A 147 -15.46 13.03 4.25
CA GLY A 147 -15.60 11.67 3.69
C GLY A 147 -16.00 10.58 4.70
N PHE A 148 -16.11 10.91 5.98
CA PHE A 148 -16.53 10.01 7.07
C PHE A 148 -17.73 10.61 7.82
N LEU A 149 -18.82 10.93 7.12
CA LEU A 149 -20.10 10.97 7.81
C LEU A 149 -20.38 9.54 8.32
N ASP A 150 -20.09 9.31 9.60
CA ASP A 150 -20.55 8.16 10.35
C ASP A 150 -22.08 8.26 10.40
N ASP A 151 -22.75 7.59 9.46
CA ASP A 151 -24.19 7.30 9.52
C ASP A 151 -24.57 6.46 10.78
N GLN A 152 -23.64 6.18 11.70
CA GLN A 152 -23.92 5.51 12.97
C GLN A 152 -24.60 6.42 13.98
N GLU A 153 -24.28 7.73 14.07
CA GLU A 153 -24.80 8.59 15.14
C GLU A 153 -26.26 9.05 14.96
N GLN A 154 -26.86 8.92 13.78
CA GLN A 154 -28.30 9.17 13.61
C GLN A 154 -29.18 7.95 13.92
N SER A 155 -28.60 6.82 14.30
CA SER A 155 -29.34 5.56 14.42
C SER A 155 -29.62 5.06 15.85
N GLU A 156 -29.20 5.80 16.89
CA GLU A 156 -29.41 5.38 18.29
C GLU A 156 -30.36 6.26 19.12
N ASN A 157 -30.91 7.36 18.59
CA ASN A 157 -31.78 8.27 19.38
C ASN A 157 -33.19 8.51 18.81
N VAL A 158 -33.69 7.69 17.88
CA VAL A 158 -35.13 7.70 17.55
C VAL A 158 -35.79 6.64 18.41
N GLU A 159 -36.31 7.07 19.56
CA GLU A 159 -37.28 6.30 20.32
C GLU A 159 -38.45 5.89 19.43
N GLN A 160 -38.88 4.66 19.69
CA GLN A 160 -40.04 3.98 19.14
C GLN A 160 -41.20 4.92 18.81
N ASP A 161 -41.43 5.16 17.51
CA ASP A 161 -42.78 5.35 17.01
C ASP A 161 -42.90 4.64 15.67
N GLY A 162 -43.95 3.81 15.54
CA GLY A 162 -44.08 2.80 14.49
C GLY A 162 -44.16 3.40 13.08
N GLY A 163 -43.03 3.42 12.37
CA GLY A 163 -42.94 3.76 10.95
C GLY A 163 -41.66 3.22 10.32
N ASP A 164 -41.82 2.29 9.37
CA ASP A 164 -40.85 1.75 8.40
C ASP A 164 -39.37 1.59 8.83
N GLU A 165 -39.01 0.37 9.23
CA GLU A 165 -37.63 -0.12 9.44
C GLU A 165 -36.76 -0.18 8.15
N ASP A 166 -37.19 0.38 7.02
CA ASP A 166 -36.69 0.05 5.67
C ASP A 166 -35.57 0.98 5.11
N THR A 167 -34.89 1.79 5.93
CA THR A 167 -33.84 2.73 5.44
C THR A 167 -32.37 2.37 5.73
N LYS A 168 -32.07 1.26 6.42
CA LYS A 168 -30.66 0.85 6.65
C LYS A 168 -30.11 0.02 5.47
N SER A 169 -29.66 0.70 4.41
CA SER A 169 -28.90 0.11 3.29
C SER A 169 -27.47 -0.30 3.72
N PRO A 170 -27.00 -1.54 3.50
CA PRO A 170 -25.67 -1.99 3.90
C PRO A 170 -24.63 -1.45 2.90
N CYS A 171 -24.15 -0.23 3.15
CA CYS A 171 -23.26 0.48 2.22
C CYS A 171 -21.81 0.62 2.71
N ARG A 172 -21.49 0.09 3.89
CA ARG A 172 -20.13 0.01 4.43
C ARG A 172 -20.10 -1.04 5.53
N SER A 173 -19.40 -2.15 5.31
CA SER A 173 -19.15 -3.14 6.37
C SER A 173 -17.69 -3.16 6.75
N LYS A 174 -17.42 -3.38 8.04
CA LYS A 174 -16.08 -3.49 8.62
C LYS A 174 -16.03 -4.80 9.39
N PHE A 175 -15.02 -5.61 9.15
CA PHE A 175 -14.83 -6.91 9.78
C PHE A 175 -13.46 -6.95 10.46
N LYS A 176 -13.42 -7.33 11.74
CA LYS A 176 -12.18 -7.76 12.39
C LYS A 176 -11.86 -9.18 11.92
N ALA A 177 -10.74 -9.35 11.24
CA ALA A 177 -10.36 -10.61 10.61
C ALA A 177 -9.35 -11.39 11.47
N TYR A 178 -9.43 -12.72 11.39
CA TYR A 178 -8.50 -13.66 12.04
C TYR A 178 -8.37 -13.50 13.57
N ASN A 179 -9.45 -13.09 14.25
CA ASN A 179 -9.48 -12.80 15.69
C ASN A 179 -8.41 -11.76 16.08
N SER A 180 -8.23 -10.75 15.23
CA SER A 180 -7.28 -9.67 15.44
C SER A 180 -7.90 -8.34 15.04
N PRO A 181 -7.32 -7.21 15.48
CA PRO A 181 -7.68 -5.87 15.01
C PRO A 181 -7.41 -5.60 13.52
N PHE A 182 -6.91 -6.56 12.74
CA PHE A 182 -6.77 -6.41 11.30
C PHE A 182 -8.15 -6.28 10.65
N GLU A 183 -8.36 -5.23 9.87
CA GLU A 183 -9.67 -4.92 9.32
C GLU A 183 -9.81 -5.30 7.84
N ILE A 184 -10.90 -5.96 7.49
CA ILE A 184 -11.37 -6.05 6.12
C ILE A 184 -12.62 -5.21 5.98
N ARG A 185 -12.62 -4.31 4.99
CA ARG A 185 -13.69 -3.32 4.80
C ARG A 185 -14.32 -3.50 3.43
N LEU A 186 -15.61 -3.23 3.33
CA LEU A 186 -16.31 -3.07 2.07
C LEU A 186 -16.62 -1.59 1.86
N VAL A 187 -16.21 -1.05 0.71
CA VAL A 187 -16.59 0.29 0.25
C VAL A 187 -17.07 0.15 -1.19
N THR A 188 -18.38 0.22 -1.40
CA THR A 188 -18.95 0.05 -2.74
C THR A 188 -18.48 1.17 -3.68
N PRO A 189 -18.41 0.92 -5.01
CA PRO A 189 -17.92 1.90 -5.97
C PRO A 189 -18.63 3.25 -5.90
N GLU A 190 -19.95 3.24 -5.66
CA GLU A 190 -20.77 4.45 -5.53
C GLU A 190 -20.36 5.35 -4.36
N ARG A 191 -19.84 4.75 -3.28
CA ARG A 191 -19.40 5.46 -2.07
C ARG A 191 -17.89 5.65 -2.01
N ASN A 192 -17.15 5.08 -2.95
CA ASN A 192 -15.71 5.28 -3.02
C ASN A 192 -15.42 6.70 -3.53
N GLN A 193 -15.26 7.62 -2.58
CA GLN A 193 -14.89 9.01 -2.84
C GLN A 193 -13.38 9.17 -3.07
N GLU A 194 -12.58 8.12 -2.89
CA GLU A 194 -11.13 8.21 -3.04
C GLU A 194 -10.74 8.13 -4.52
N PHE A 195 -10.22 9.23 -5.06
CA PHE A 195 -9.70 9.24 -6.43
C PHE A 195 -8.30 8.64 -6.46
N VAL A 196 -8.21 7.41 -6.93
CA VAL A 196 -6.98 6.64 -7.07
C VAL A 196 -6.57 6.61 -8.54
N SER A 197 -5.33 6.96 -8.84
CA SER A 197 -4.80 6.96 -10.19
C SER A 197 -3.34 6.45 -10.22
N PRO A 198 -2.96 5.64 -11.22
CA PRO A 198 -1.57 5.25 -11.43
C PRO A 198 -0.69 6.40 -11.94
N ASN A 199 -1.29 7.58 -12.21
CA ASN A 199 -0.60 8.83 -12.53
C ASN A 199 -0.47 9.78 -11.33
N ALA A 200 -0.91 9.36 -10.13
CA ALA A 200 -0.67 10.15 -8.93
C ALA A 200 0.84 10.38 -8.74
N PRO A 201 1.28 11.59 -8.34
CA PRO A 201 2.66 11.86 -7.92
C PRO A 201 3.17 10.88 -6.86
N SER A 202 4.46 10.57 -6.91
CA SER A 202 5.14 9.81 -5.86
C SER A 202 5.43 10.70 -4.66
N ILE A 203 4.92 10.33 -3.47
CA ILE A 203 5.14 11.08 -2.23
C ILE A 203 6.63 11.12 -1.84
N PRO A 204 7.39 10.00 -1.87
CA PRO A 204 8.82 10.04 -1.61
C PRO A 204 9.59 10.99 -2.55
N LEU A 205 9.27 11.03 -3.84
CA LEU A 205 9.94 11.93 -4.79
C LEU A 205 9.61 13.40 -4.53
N MET A 206 8.40 13.73 -4.07
CA MET A 206 8.10 15.11 -3.64
C MET A 206 8.87 15.48 -2.37
N PHE A 207 8.99 14.56 -1.41
CA PHE A 207 9.79 14.79 -0.20
C PHE A 207 11.28 14.97 -0.53
N ILE A 208 11.83 14.16 -1.43
CA ILE A 208 13.21 14.32 -1.94
C ILE A 208 13.37 15.68 -2.61
N THR A 209 12.36 16.19 -3.33
CA THR A 209 12.41 17.52 -3.93
C THR A 209 12.57 18.61 -2.86
N ILE A 210 11.86 18.50 -1.71
CA ILE A 210 12.07 19.43 -0.58
C ILE A 210 13.50 19.33 -0.05
N ALA A 211 14.02 18.12 0.15
CA ALA A 211 15.38 17.91 0.63
C ALA A 211 16.43 18.48 -0.34
N ASP A 212 16.27 18.29 -1.65
CA ASP A 212 17.17 18.81 -2.69
C ASP A 212 17.13 20.35 -2.75
N GLU A 213 15.96 20.98 -2.70
CA GLU A 213 15.85 22.44 -2.66
C GLU A 213 16.42 23.03 -1.35
N LEU A 214 16.21 22.35 -0.22
CA LEU A 214 16.85 22.72 1.05
C LEU A 214 18.37 22.60 0.95
N HIS A 215 18.89 21.54 0.36
CA HIS A 215 20.33 21.34 0.20
C HIS A 215 20.98 22.46 -0.63
N LYS A 216 20.35 22.88 -1.73
CA LYS A 216 20.81 24.04 -2.52
C LYS A 216 20.87 25.31 -1.68
N LEU A 217 19.86 25.53 -0.84
CA LEU A 217 19.79 26.69 0.04
C LEU A 217 20.84 26.64 1.16
N LEU A 218 21.04 25.48 1.79
CA LEU A 218 22.09 25.28 2.79
C LEU A 218 23.49 25.47 2.20
N SER A 219 23.69 25.03 0.96
CA SER A 219 24.92 25.28 0.18
C SER A 219 25.13 26.78 -0.07
N ALA A 220 24.07 27.51 -0.43
CA ALA A 220 24.13 28.96 -0.60
C ALA A 220 24.45 29.67 0.73
N ILE A 221 23.87 29.24 1.86
CA ILE A 221 24.16 29.77 3.19
C ILE A 221 25.62 29.54 3.59
N SER A 222 26.13 28.32 3.39
CA SER A 222 27.54 27.99 3.65
C SER A 222 28.50 28.87 2.84
N ASN A 223 28.12 29.18 1.59
CA ASN A 223 28.90 30.04 0.69
C ASN A 223 28.59 31.54 0.80
N SER A 224 27.79 31.97 1.79
CA SER A 224 27.37 33.37 1.99
C SER A 224 26.69 34.02 0.76
N GLN A 225 25.95 33.25 -0.03
CA GLN A 225 25.19 33.70 -1.20
C GLN A 225 23.75 34.12 -0.83
N SER A 226 23.05 34.77 -1.76
CA SER A 226 21.65 35.18 -1.57
C SER A 226 20.72 33.99 -1.36
N LYS A 227 19.86 34.07 -0.34
CA LYS A 227 18.83 33.07 -0.04
C LYS A 227 17.66 33.22 -1.00
N ASP A 228 17.49 32.31 -1.96
CA ASP A 228 16.26 32.19 -2.75
C ASP A 228 15.39 31.08 -2.16
N LEU A 229 14.22 31.45 -1.62
CA LEU A 229 13.28 30.52 -0.98
C LEU A 229 12.17 30.06 -1.92
N VAL A 230 12.03 30.66 -3.11
CA VAL A 230 10.84 30.48 -3.96
C VAL A 230 10.65 29.02 -4.37
N GLN A 231 11.72 28.31 -4.70
CA GLN A 231 11.62 26.90 -5.11
C GLN A 231 11.32 25.98 -3.93
N LEU A 232 11.87 26.26 -2.75
CA LEU A 232 11.60 25.50 -1.53
C LEU A 232 10.14 25.66 -1.08
N GLU A 233 9.63 26.89 -1.10
CA GLU A 233 8.22 27.20 -0.79
C GLU A 233 7.27 26.50 -1.76
N LYS A 234 7.58 26.47 -3.06
CA LYS A 234 6.81 25.71 -4.07
C LYS A 234 6.85 24.22 -3.81
N ALA A 235 8.02 23.65 -3.48
CA ALA A 235 8.14 22.23 -3.15
C ALA A 235 7.30 21.85 -1.91
N CYS A 236 7.29 22.71 -0.88
CA CYS A 236 6.41 22.54 0.28
C CYS A 236 4.92 22.61 -0.10
N LEU A 237 4.53 23.59 -0.92
CA LEU A 237 3.14 23.73 -1.39
C LEU A 237 2.67 22.51 -2.19
N HIS A 238 3.51 21.95 -3.07
CA HIS A 238 3.15 20.78 -3.85
C HIS A 238 2.79 19.58 -2.96
N ILE A 239 3.52 19.38 -1.86
CA ILE A 239 3.20 18.36 -0.86
C ILE A 239 1.89 18.68 -0.16
N ASP A 240 1.67 19.92 0.30
CA ASP A 240 0.44 20.31 0.99
C ASP A 240 -0.80 20.04 0.13
N LEU A 241 -0.73 20.42 -1.16
CA LEU A 241 -1.81 20.20 -2.12
C LEU A 241 -2.10 18.71 -2.30
N PHE A 242 -1.07 17.89 -2.47
CA PHE A 242 -1.23 16.45 -2.69
C PHE A 242 -1.69 15.70 -1.43
N MET A 243 -1.23 16.11 -0.26
CA MET A 243 -1.67 15.55 1.02
C MET A 243 -3.07 16.04 1.44
N GLY A 244 -3.61 17.07 0.76
CA GLY A 244 -4.93 17.64 1.06
C GLY A 244 -4.94 18.47 2.35
N ARG A 245 -3.77 18.83 2.90
CA ARG A 245 -3.63 19.49 4.20
C ARG A 245 -2.55 20.56 4.16
N LYS A 246 -2.85 21.71 4.76
CA LYS A 246 -1.92 22.83 4.85
C LYS A 246 -0.87 22.57 5.92
N GLY A 247 0.40 22.93 5.64
CA GLY A 247 1.49 22.91 6.62
C GLY A 247 2.29 21.60 6.69
N CYS A 248 1.94 20.57 5.92
CA CYS A 248 2.69 19.32 5.84
C CYS A 248 4.13 19.54 5.36
N GLY A 249 4.30 20.29 4.27
CA GLY A 249 5.61 20.62 3.70
C GLY A 249 6.49 21.41 4.66
N LEU A 250 5.90 22.36 5.40
CA LEU A 250 6.61 23.11 6.44
C LEU A 250 7.02 22.19 7.60
N GLN A 251 6.14 21.29 8.03
CA GLN A 251 6.46 20.32 9.08
C GLN A 251 7.57 19.36 8.65
N TYR A 252 7.56 18.88 7.40
CA TYR A 252 8.63 18.05 6.87
C TYR A 252 9.96 18.80 6.82
N LEU A 253 9.96 20.08 6.46
CA LEU A 253 11.15 20.91 6.52
C LEU A 253 11.71 21.04 7.95
N ARG A 254 10.83 21.23 8.95
CA ARG A 254 11.23 21.20 10.37
C ARG A 254 11.86 19.86 10.75
N ASP A 255 11.22 18.76 10.38
CA ASP A 255 11.72 17.41 10.68
C ASP A 255 13.11 17.18 10.06
N ILE A 256 13.33 17.61 8.81
CA ILE A 256 14.64 17.49 8.13
C ILE A 256 15.71 18.28 8.89
N LEU A 257 15.43 19.54 9.28
CA LEU A 257 16.38 20.38 10.00
C LEU A 257 16.71 19.83 11.39
N ASP A 258 15.69 19.35 12.13
CA ASP A 258 15.86 18.71 13.44
C ASP A 258 16.70 17.41 13.32
N ASP A 259 16.45 16.63 12.27
CA ASP A 259 17.25 15.43 11.97
C ASP A 259 18.70 15.79 11.62
N TYR A 260 18.93 16.77 10.74
CA TYR A 260 20.26 17.26 10.39
C TYR A 260 21.00 17.83 11.61
N GLN A 261 20.31 18.53 12.52
CA GLN A 261 20.89 18.98 13.78
C GLN A 261 21.30 17.78 14.65
N SER A 262 20.43 16.78 14.76
CA SER A 262 20.72 15.57 15.54
C SER A 262 21.91 14.75 15.00
N TRP A 263 22.19 14.85 13.70
CA TRP A 263 23.33 14.23 13.04
C TRP A 263 24.59 15.12 13.00
N GLY A 264 24.49 16.37 13.48
CA GLY A 264 25.57 17.34 13.49
C GLY A 264 25.83 18.04 12.16
N TYR A 265 24.95 17.89 11.17
CA TYR A 265 25.12 18.46 9.82
C TYR A 265 24.79 19.95 9.77
N VAL A 266 23.93 20.42 10.68
CA VAL A 266 23.60 21.84 10.83
C VAL A 266 23.60 22.21 12.31
N ALA A 267 23.91 23.47 12.62
CA ALA A 267 23.66 24.03 13.95
C ALA A 267 22.51 25.03 13.86
N LEU A 268 21.48 24.84 14.69
CA LEU A 268 20.31 25.71 14.75
C LEU A 268 20.41 26.67 15.94
N ASP A 269 19.60 27.73 15.93
CA ASP A 269 19.47 28.63 17.07
C ASP A 269 18.57 28.04 18.16
N ASP A 270 19.18 27.47 19.20
CA ASP A 270 18.49 26.87 20.35
C ASP A 270 17.59 27.86 21.13
N SER A 271 17.72 29.17 20.89
CA SER A 271 16.88 30.18 21.53
C SER A 271 15.42 30.16 21.05
N VAL A 272 15.15 29.55 19.88
CA VAL A 272 13.84 29.52 19.24
C VAL A 272 13.36 28.09 19.05
N SER A 273 12.18 27.78 19.57
CA SER A 273 11.54 26.48 19.32
C SER A 273 11.04 26.41 17.87
N LEU A 274 11.55 25.45 17.09
CA LEU A 274 11.16 25.22 15.69
C LEU A 274 9.64 25.03 15.51
N GLN A 275 8.96 24.50 16.52
CA GLN A 275 7.51 24.27 16.49
C GLN A 275 6.70 25.57 16.47
N LYS A 276 7.25 26.69 16.94
CA LYS A 276 6.58 28.00 16.97
C LYS A 276 6.71 28.79 15.68
N LEU A 277 7.59 28.37 14.77
CA LEU A 277 7.91 29.10 13.54
C LEU A 277 6.91 28.75 12.44
N THR A 278 6.25 29.74 11.86
CA THR A 278 5.10 29.53 10.94
C THR A 278 5.44 29.68 9.47
N THR A 279 6.67 30.08 9.13
CA THR A 279 7.10 30.33 7.75
C THR A 279 8.43 29.64 7.42
N VAL A 280 8.67 29.37 6.14
CA VAL A 280 9.94 28.81 5.65
C VAL A 280 11.10 29.77 5.95
N GLN A 281 10.93 31.07 5.72
CA GLN A 281 11.93 32.10 6.02
C GLN A 281 12.39 32.03 7.49
N GLN A 282 11.44 32.02 8.43
CA GLN A 282 11.77 31.94 9.86
C GLN A 282 12.56 30.68 10.21
N LEU A 283 12.25 29.52 9.62
CA LEU A 283 13.00 28.29 9.85
C LEU A 283 14.43 28.39 9.33
N ILE A 284 14.60 28.89 8.11
CA ILE A 284 15.92 29.01 7.48
C ILE A 284 16.80 30.02 8.24
N ASP A 285 16.22 31.06 8.84
CA ASP A 285 16.96 32.02 9.65
C ASP A 285 17.48 31.45 10.97
N THR A 286 17.00 30.28 11.41
CA THR A 286 17.59 29.58 12.58
C THR A 286 18.93 28.90 12.27
N VAL A 287 19.27 28.68 11.00
CA VAL A 287 20.49 27.96 10.61
C VAL A 287 21.72 28.85 10.80
N LYS A 288 22.61 28.47 11.74
CA LYS A 288 23.86 29.20 12.07
C LYS A 288 25.05 28.70 11.28
N THR A 289 25.24 27.37 11.21
CA THR A 289 26.37 26.74 10.52
C THR A 289 25.92 25.49 9.78
N VAL A 290 26.61 25.15 8.69
CA VAL A 290 26.30 24.01 7.83
C VAL A 290 27.58 23.22 7.58
N GLU A 291 27.57 21.91 7.85
CA GLU A 291 28.63 20.98 7.49
C GLU A 291 28.33 20.35 6.12
N LEU A 292 28.67 21.07 5.05
CA LEU A 292 28.24 20.71 3.69
C LEU A 292 28.78 19.33 3.23
N SER A 293 30.00 18.98 3.58
CA SER A 293 30.62 17.69 3.21
C SER A 293 29.84 16.48 3.70
N SER A 294 29.24 16.57 4.89
CA SER A 294 28.42 15.49 5.46
C SER A 294 27.11 15.34 4.71
N ILE A 295 26.48 16.45 4.32
CA ILE A 295 25.23 16.45 3.55
C ILE A 295 25.48 15.96 2.12
N GLU A 296 26.56 16.41 1.47
CA GLU A 296 26.96 15.95 0.12
C GLU A 296 27.29 14.45 0.08
N SER A 297 27.71 13.89 1.22
CA SER A 297 27.96 12.46 1.34
C SER A 297 26.68 11.62 1.38
N LEU A 298 25.51 12.22 1.64
CA LEU A 298 24.24 11.50 1.62
C LEU A 298 23.94 11.04 0.19
N GLY A 299 23.85 9.71 0.00
CA GLY A 299 23.46 9.15 -1.28
C GLY A 299 22.03 9.53 -1.64
N ARG A 300 21.65 9.37 -2.91
CA ARG A 300 20.27 9.65 -3.35
C ARG A 300 19.45 8.36 -3.40
N PRO A 301 18.25 8.33 -2.81
CA PRO A 301 17.36 7.18 -2.92
C PRO A 301 16.91 6.99 -4.36
N VAL A 302 16.90 5.73 -4.82
CA VAL A 302 16.44 5.37 -6.17
C VAL A 302 15.22 4.47 -6.06
N ALA A 303 14.11 4.90 -6.67
CA ALA A 303 12.96 4.03 -6.88
C ALA A 303 13.26 3.10 -8.06
N ASP A 304 13.18 1.78 -7.83
CA ASP A 304 13.66 0.79 -8.79
C ASP A 304 12.72 -0.42 -8.97
N VAL A 305 11.42 -0.22 -8.74
CA VAL A 305 10.40 -1.24 -8.98
C VAL A 305 9.50 -0.86 -10.15
N GLY A 306 9.22 -1.82 -11.01
CA GLY A 306 8.18 -1.72 -12.04
C GLY A 306 7.31 -2.97 -12.07
N PHE A 307 6.15 -2.86 -12.71
CA PHE A 307 5.14 -3.91 -12.73
C PHE A 307 4.84 -4.35 -14.16
N SER A 308 4.83 -5.67 -14.39
CA SER A 308 4.47 -6.25 -15.68
C SER A 308 3.21 -7.11 -15.57
N PHE A 309 2.20 -6.80 -16.37
CA PHE A 309 0.89 -7.43 -16.37
C PHE A 309 0.80 -8.48 -17.48
N ALA A 310 0.58 -9.73 -17.10
CA ALA A 310 0.50 -10.84 -18.04
C ALA A 310 -0.72 -10.75 -18.98
N PRO A 311 -0.68 -11.40 -20.14
CA PRO A 311 -1.88 -11.74 -20.91
C PRO A 311 -2.90 -12.46 -20.04
N CYS A 312 -4.16 -12.06 -20.13
CA CYS A 312 -5.23 -12.61 -19.29
C CYS A 312 -6.64 -12.67 -19.92
N GLY A 313 -6.78 -12.29 -21.19
CA GLY A 313 -8.11 -12.23 -21.85
C GLY A 313 -9.12 -11.41 -21.02
N CYS A 314 -10.33 -11.94 -20.84
CA CYS A 314 -11.40 -11.30 -20.07
C CYS A 314 -11.14 -11.21 -18.54
N MET A 315 -9.99 -11.69 -18.04
CA MET A 315 -9.60 -11.53 -16.63
C MET A 315 -8.95 -10.17 -16.30
N ILE A 316 -9.14 -9.14 -17.14
CA ILE A 316 -8.77 -7.74 -16.86
C ILE A 316 -9.17 -7.27 -15.44
N PRO A 317 -10.33 -7.65 -14.87
CA PRO A 317 -10.70 -7.24 -13.52
C PRO A 317 -9.64 -7.59 -12.46
N TYR A 318 -8.95 -8.73 -12.60
CA TYR A 318 -7.87 -9.09 -11.68
C TYR A 318 -6.75 -8.05 -11.69
N HIS A 319 -6.32 -7.65 -12.89
CA HIS A 319 -5.28 -6.65 -13.08
C HIS A 319 -5.72 -5.28 -12.58
N LEU A 320 -6.99 -4.90 -12.81
CA LEU A 320 -7.57 -3.67 -12.27
C LEU A 320 -7.59 -3.68 -10.73
N GLY A 321 -7.93 -4.81 -10.12
CA GLY A 321 -7.88 -4.98 -8.67
C GLY A 321 -6.46 -4.81 -8.11
N VAL A 322 -5.47 -5.47 -8.72
CA VAL A 322 -4.05 -5.32 -8.32
C VAL A 322 -3.60 -3.87 -8.48
N LEU A 323 -3.88 -3.25 -9.64
CA LEU A 323 -3.53 -1.87 -9.94
C LEU A 323 -4.15 -0.90 -8.94
N SER A 324 -5.44 -1.08 -8.65
CA SER A 324 -6.22 -0.27 -7.70
C SER A 324 -5.57 -0.28 -6.31
N PHE A 325 -5.30 -1.46 -5.76
CA PHE A 325 -4.70 -1.60 -4.45
C PHE A 325 -3.27 -1.01 -4.38
N LEU A 326 -2.42 -1.26 -5.38
CA LEU A 326 -1.06 -0.75 -5.39
C LEU A 326 -0.99 0.77 -5.65
N SER A 327 -1.96 1.32 -6.40
CA SER A 327 -2.05 2.77 -6.62
C SER A 327 -2.57 3.49 -5.39
N GLU A 328 -3.51 2.89 -4.63
CA GLU A 328 -3.95 3.40 -3.33
C GLU A 328 -2.77 3.57 -2.37
N LEU A 329 -1.80 2.64 -2.38
CA LEU A 329 -0.60 2.71 -1.55
C LEU A 329 0.53 3.57 -2.13
N ASN A 330 0.30 4.25 -3.26
CA ASN A 330 1.32 5.02 -4.00
C ASN A 330 2.54 4.18 -4.45
N VAL A 331 2.43 2.84 -4.47
CA VAL A 331 3.46 1.92 -4.98
C VAL A 331 3.50 1.96 -6.51
N ILE A 332 2.32 1.96 -7.13
CA ILE A 332 2.17 2.34 -8.53
C ILE A 332 1.77 3.81 -8.57
N ASN A 333 2.62 4.64 -9.17
CA ASN A 333 2.46 6.07 -9.29
C ASN A 333 3.08 6.54 -10.61
N LEU A 334 3.02 7.84 -10.93
CA LEU A 334 3.48 8.43 -12.20
C LEU A 334 4.91 8.04 -12.59
N ALA A 335 5.77 7.76 -11.60
CA ALA A 335 7.17 7.42 -11.79
C ALA A 335 7.42 5.91 -11.94
N THR A 336 6.47 5.05 -11.57
CA THR A 336 6.58 3.58 -11.63
C THR A 336 6.49 3.09 -13.08
N PRO A 337 7.51 2.41 -13.65
CA PRO A 337 7.43 1.85 -15.00
C PRO A 337 6.47 0.66 -15.08
N LEU A 338 5.63 0.61 -16.12
CA LEU A 338 4.63 -0.43 -16.32
C LEU A 338 4.80 -1.12 -17.68
N SER A 339 4.53 -2.41 -17.74
CA SER A 339 4.59 -3.23 -18.95
C SER A 339 3.37 -4.12 -19.01
N GLY A 340 2.84 -4.39 -20.21
CA GLY A 340 1.71 -5.30 -20.35
C GLY A 340 1.74 -6.03 -21.68
N GLY A 341 1.28 -7.27 -21.70
CA GLY A 341 1.02 -8.04 -22.92
C GLY A 341 -0.46 -8.39 -23.03
N SER A 342 -1.03 -8.35 -24.23
CA SER A 342 -2.45 -8.63 -24.47
C SER A 342 -3.36 -7.77 -23.59
N ALA A 343 -4.36 -8.37 -22.95
CA ALA A 343 -5.21 -7.72 -21.96
C ALA A 343 -4.45 -6.95 -20.87
N GLY A 344 -3.25 -7.39 -20.47
CA GLY A 344 -2.39 -6.62 -19.56
C GLY A 344 -1.91 -5.28 -20.15
N SER A 345 -1.69 -5.21 -21.46
CA SER A 345 -1.35 -3.96 -22.16
C SER A 345 -2.53 -2.98 -22.20
N LEU A 346 -3.75 -3.50 -22.43
CA LEU A 346 -4.98 -2.70 -22.35
C LEU A 346 -5.12 -2.11 -20.95
N THR A 347 -4.91 -2.91 -19.90
CA THR A 347 -5.01 -2.42 -18.51
C THR A 347 -4.03 -1.28 -18.23
N VAL A 348 -2.74 -1.44 -18.53
CA VAL A 348 -1.74 -0.41 -18.19
C VAL A 348 -1.91 0.88 -18.99
N ILE A 349 -2.25 0.79 -20.28
CA ILE A 349 -2.46 1.98 -21.12
C ILE A 349 -3.78 2.67 -20.75
N ALA A 350 -4.88 1.93 -20.64
CA ALA A 350 -6.18 2.53 -20.37
C ALA A 350 -6.20 3.25 -19.02
N SER A 351 -5.63 2.63 -17.98
CA SER A 351 -5.55 3.22 -16.65
C SER A 351 -4.58 4.39 -16.50
N SER A 352 -3.60 4.51 -17.40
CA SER A 352 -2.62 5.60 -17.34
C SER A 352 -2.88 6.72 -18.34
N SER A 353 -3.76 6.54 -19.34
CA SER A 353 -3.87 7.51 -20.44
C SER A 353 -5.25 7.65 -21.10
N PHE A 354 -6.18 6.72 -20.89
CA PHE A 354 -7.55 6.85 -21.43
C PHE A 354 -8.48 7.41 -20.37
N LYS A 355 -8.78 6.58 -19.37
CA LYS A 355 -9.71 6.88 -18.28
C LYS A 355 -9.12 6.35 -16.98
N PRO A 356 -8.43 7.17 -16.19
CA PRO A 356 -7.67 6.70 -15.02
C PRO A 356 -8.56 6.23 -13.88
N ASN A 357 -9.86 6.55 -13.89
CA ASN A 357 -10.77 6.11 -12.84
C ASN A 357 -11.02 4.60 -12.94
N ILE A 358 -10.65 3.88 -11.88
CA ILE A 358 -10.77 2.42 -11.86
C ILE A 358 -12.22 1.91 -11.98
N ASN A 359 -13.19 2.66 -11.43
CA ASN A 359 -14.60 2.28 -11.49
C ASN A 359 -15.12 2.37 -12.93
N GLU A 360 -14.69 3.39 -13.68
CA GLU A 360 -15.04 3.55 -15.08
C GLU A 360 -14.39 2.47 -15.96
N LEU A 361 -13.11 2.13 -15.72
CA LEU A 361 -12.46 1.01 -16.39
C LEU A 361 -13.15 -0.32 -16.09
N MET A 362 -13.68 -0.48 -14.89
CA MET A 362 -14.46 -1.66 -14.53
C MET A 362 -15.77 -1.73 -15.32
N LEU A 363 -16.50 -0.62 -15.49
CA LEU A 363 -17.71 -0.55 -16.33
C LEU A 363 -17.41 -0.88 -17.81
N ILE A 364 -16.31 -0.33 -18.36
CA ILE A 364 -15.86 -0.66 -19.72
C ILE A 364 -15.53 -2.16 -19.82
N THR A 365 -14.84 -2.69 -18.82
CA THR A 365 -14.45 -4.11 -18.78
C THR A 365 -15.67 -5.02 -18.65
N GLU A 366 -16.67 -4.67 -17.84
CA GLU A 366 -17.96 -5.38 -17.75
C GLU A 366 -18.65 -5.43 -19.12
N GLY A 367 -18.67 -4.32 -19.86
CA GLY A 367 -19.18 -4.27 -21.23
C GLY A 367 -18.46 -5.20 -22.21
N ILE A 368 -17.13 -5.23 -22.19
CA ILE A 368 -16.32 -6.18 -23.00
C ILE A 368 -16.67 -7.61 -22.62
N CYS A 369 -16.71 -7.90 -21.32
CA CYS A 369 -17.02 -9.23 -20.79
C CYS A 369 -18.40 -9.71 -21.20
N GLU A 370 -19.41 -8.84 -21.19
CA GLU A 370 -20.78 -9.15 -21.61
C GLU A 370 -20.90 -9.38 -23.12
N ASP A 371 -20.18 -8.61 -23.95
CA ASP A 371 -20.13 -8.84 -25.40
C ASP A 371 -19.53 -10.21 -25.72
N VAL A 372 -18.38 -10.55 -25.10
CA VAL A 372 -17.72 -11.85 -25.30
C VAL A 372 -18.62 -13.00 -24.84
N ARG A 373 -19.30 -12.85 -23.69
CA ARG A 373 -20.20 -13.87 -23.14
C ARG A 373 -21.41 -14.13 -24.05
N SER A 374 -22.00 -13.06 -24.60
CA SER A 374 -23.24 -13.14 -25.39
C SER A 374 -23.00 -13.50 -26.87
N LYS A 375 -21.89 -13.03 -27.46
CA LYS A 375 -21.62 -13.15 -28.91
C LYS A 375 -20.42 -14.04 -29.23
N GLY A 376 -19.68 -14.49 -28.23
CA GLY A 376 -18.46 -15.30 -28.38
C GLY A 376 -17.23 -14.49 -28.78
N SER A 377 -16.04 -15.07 -28.55
CA SER A 377 -14.74 -14.44 -28.81
C SER A 377 -14.14 -14.78 -30.18
N TYR A 378 -14.52 -15.91 -30.78
CA TYR A 378 -13.84 -16.46 -31.95
C TYR A 378 -13.92 -15.54 -33.18
N HIS A 379 -12.75 -15.15 -33.70
CA HIS A 379 -12.53 -14.19 -34.79
C HIS A 379 -13.14 -12.80 -34.59
N ARG A 380 -13.43 -12.41 -33.34
CA ARG A 380 -14.11 -11.14 -33.02
C ARG A 380 -13.31 -10.21 -32.11
N LEU A 381 -12.35 -10.72 -31.34
CA LEU A 381 -11.70 -9.89 -30.32
C LEU A 381 -10.90 -8.71 -30.91
N ASP A 382 -10.33 -8.81 -32.11
CA ASP A 382 -9.62 -7.67 -32.72
C ASP A 382 -10.56 -6.49 -32.98
N ASP A 383 -11.74 -6.75 -33.56
CA ASP A 383 -12.74 -5.70 -33.82
C ASP A 383 -13.31 -5.14 -32.52
N LEU A 384 -13.54 -5.99 -31.50
CA LEU A 384 -13.99 -5.56 -30.18
C LEU A 384 -12.95 -4.64 -29.52
N VAL A 385 -11.68 -5.05 -29.49
CA VAL A 385 -10.59 -4.22 -28.95
C VAL A 385 -10.44 -2.92 -29.74
N ARG A 386 -10.49 -2.96 -31.08
CA ARG A 386 -10.44 -1.74 -31.91
C ARG A 386 -11.55 -0.78 -31.53
N THR A 387 -12.79 -1.26 -31.51
CA THR A 387 -13.98 -0.43 -31.26
C THR A 387 -13.94 0.16 -29.86
N THR A 388 -13.68 -0.66 -28.84
CA THR A 388 -13.61 -0.18 -27.45
C THR A 388 -12.47 0.80 -27.22
N VAL A 389 -11.29 0.60 -27.85
CA VAL A 389 -10.17 1.55 -27.75
C VAL A 389 -10.50 2.84 -28.49
N ASP A 390 -11.05 2.79 -29.70
CA ASP A 390 -11.45 3.99 -30.45
C ASP A 390 -12.53 4.81 -29.70
N GLU A 391 -13.47 4.15 -29.01
CA GLU A 391 -14.51 4.80 -28.20
C GLU A 391 -13.98 5.38 -26.88
N SER A 392 -12.93 4.78 -26.30
CA SER A 392 -12.42 5.15 -24.97
C SER A 392 -11.19 6.07 -25.01
N MET A 393 -10.48 6.12 -26.14
CA MET A 393 -9.19 6.81 -26.26
C MET A 393 -9.38 8.27 -26.68
N GLU A 394 -9.00 9.17 -25.78
CA GLU A 394 -9.06 10.60 -26.04
C GLU A 394 -7.95 11.09 -27.01
N PRO A 395 -8.18 12.18 -27.76
CA PRO A 395 -7.17 12.80 -28.62
C PRO A 395 -5.87 13.11 -27.85
N GLY A 396 -4.72 12.73 -28.43
CA GLY A 396 -3.41 12.98 -27.81
C GLY A 396 -3.02 12.02 -26.67
N ALA A 397 -3.77 10.93 -26.46
CA ALA A 397 -3.42 9.88 -25.49
C ALA A 397 -1.99 9.34 -25.70
N PHE A 398 -1.55 9.17 -26.96
CA PHE A 398 -0.19 8.73 -27.26
C PHE A 398 0.91 9.65 -26.69
N ILE A 399 0.65 10.96 -26.63
CA ILE A 399 1.59 11.93 -26.05
C ILE A 399 1.67 11.76 -24.53
N ALA A 400 0.52 11.55 -23.88
CA ALA A 400 0.46 11.28 -22.45
C ALA A 400 1.24 10.00 -22.09
N VAL A 401 1.07 8.94 -22.90
CA VAL A 401 1.82 7.68 -22.78
C VAL A 401 3.33 7.93 -22.92
N ASN A 402 3.76 8.57 -24.01
CA ASN A 402 5.19 8.79 -24.30
C ASN A 402 5.88 9.70 -23.27
N LYS A 403 5.18 10.71 -22.73
CA LYS A 403 5.77 11.70 -21.80
C LYS A 403 5.69 11.29 -20.33
N ARG A 404 5.03 10.16 -20.01
CA ARG A 404 4.95 9.66 -18.64
C ARG A 404 6.35 9.43 -18.05
N ILE A 405 6.54 9.72 -16.77
CA ILE A 405 7.86 9.61 -16.12
C ILE A 405 8.31 8.15 -16.07
N GLY A 406 7.46 7.28 -15.51
CA GLY A 406 7.61 5.84 -15.63
C GLY A 406 7.15 5.38 -17.01
N GLU A 407 8.05 4.76 -17.77
CA GLU A 407 7.78 4.29 -19.12
C GLU A 407 6.64 3.25 -19.13
N LEU A 408 5.75 3.34 -20.13
CA LEU A 408 4.72 2.34 -20.41
C LEU A 408 5.14 1.49 -21.61
N ARG A 409 5.11 0.16 -21.48
CA ARG A 409 5.53 -0.78 -22.53
C ARG A 409 4.41 -1.72 -22.95
N VAL A 410 4.13 -1.76 -24.25
CA VAL A 410 3.22 -2.72 -24.89
C VAL A 410 4.02 -3.88 -25.46
N ALA A 411 3.79 -5.09 -24.94
CA ALA A 411 4.46 -6.31 -25.36
C ALA A 411 3.68 -7.05 -26.45
N MET A 412 4.35 -7.36 -27.56
CA MET A 412 3.77 -8.13 -28.68
C MET A 412 4.82 -9.04 -29.31
N ALA A 413 4.40 -10.03 -30.09
CA ALA A 413 5.29 -10.93 -30.80
C ALA A 413 5.25 -10.68 -32.31
N ALA A 414 6.36 -10.23 -32.89
CA ALA A 414 6.51 -10.16 -34.34
C ALA A 414 6.93 -11.53 -34.88
N ARG A 415 6.24 -12.03 -35.90
CA ARG A 415 6.61 -13.29 -36.56
C ARG A 415 7.42 -13.02 -37.81
N ARG A 416 8.65 -13.52 -37.86
CA ARG A 416 9.46 -13.58 -39.08
C ARG A 416 9.65 -15.04 -39.47
N ARG A 417 9.10 -15.43 -40.62
CA ARG A 417 9.00 -16.84 -41.09
C ARG A 417 8.25 -17.73 -40.07
N PHE A 418 8.96 -18.59 -39.35
CA PHE A 418 8.40 -19.53 -38.36
C PHE A 418 8.75 -19.18 -36.90
N ILE A 419 9.47 -18.08 -36.65
CA ILE A 419 9.96 -17.71 -35.33
C ILE A 419 9.21 -16.47 -34.83
N TYR A 420 8.66 -16.56 -33.62
CA TYR A 420 8.16 -15.40 -32.87
C TYR A 420 9.32 -14.68 -32.19
N ARG A 421 9.39 -13.36 -32.36
CA ARG A 421 10.33 -12.48 -31.67
C ARG A 421 9.53 -11.50 -30.82
N GLY A 422 9.71 -11.56 -29.51
CA GLY A 422 9.11 -10.58 -28.60
C GLY A 422 9.63 -9.17 -28.89
N GLN A 423 8.72 -8.20 -28.83
CA GLN A 423 8.96 -6.78 -28.97
C GLN A 423 8.24 -6.06 -27.82
N GLN A 424 8.86 -4.99 -27.32
CA GLN A 424 8.24 -4.04 -26.41
C GLN A 424 8.24 -2.68 -27.08
N ILE A 425 7.06 -2.09 -27.21
CA ILE A 425 6.86 -0.77 -27.81
C ILE A 425 6.54 0.20 -26.68
N SER A 426 7.30 1.29 -26.59
CA SER A 426 7.09 2.36 -25.60
C SER A 426 6.99 3.76 -26.19
N GLU A 427 7.21 3.89 -27.50
CA GLU A 427 7.07 5.14 -28.23
C GLU A 427 6.04 4.97 -29.35
N PHE A 428 5.05 5.84 -29.33
CA PHE A 428 3.91 5.84 -30.26
C PHE A 428 3.88 7.15 -31.06
N HIS A 429 3.55 7.09 -32.35
CA HIS A 429 3.59 8.29 -33.22
C HIS A 429 2.29 9.09 -33.20
N ASP A 430 1.16 8.41 -33.03
CA ASP A 430 -0.18 8.99 -32.96
C ASP A 430 -1.12 8.02 -32.21
N ASN A 431 -2.39 8.42 -32.05
CA ASN A 431 -3.41 7.56 -31.42
C ASN A 431 -3.66 6.27 -32.22
N ILE A 432 -3.53 6.29 -33.55
CA ILE A 432 -3.75 5.12 -34.42
C ILE A 432 -2.64 4.08 -34.20
N ASP A 433 -1.39 4.52 -34.16
CA ASP A 433 -0.21 3.69 -33.88
C ASP A 433 -0.27 3.10 -32.46
N LEU A 434 -0.73 3.87 -31.46
CA LEU A 434 -1.00 3.34 -30.12
C LEU A 434 -2.08 2.26 -30.12
N ARG A 435 -3.23 2.52 -30.75
CA ARG A 435 -4.32 1.55 -30.86
C ARG A 435 -3.87 0.29 -31.60
N ASP A 436 -3.18 0.42 -32.72
CA ASP A 436 -2.75 -0.72 -33.53
C ASP A 436 -1.68 -1.53 -32.80
N ALA A 437 -0.85 -0.90 -31.96
CA ALA A 437 0.02 -1.63 -31.04
C ALA A 437 -0.77 -2.46 -30.00
N LEU A 438 -1.82 -1.89 -29.40
CA LEU A 438 -2.69 -2.59 -28.47
C LEU A 438 -3.42 -3.77 -29.14
N ARG A 439 -3.97 -3.55 -30.34
CA ARG A 439 -4.60 -4.60 -31.16
C ARG A 439 -3.63 -5.73 -31.47
N ALA A 440 -2.41 -5.41 -31.92
CA ALA A 440 -1.37 -6.38 -32.18
C ALA A 440 -0.97 -7.18 -30.93
N SER A 441 -0.85 -6.50 -29.78
CA SER A 441 -0.59 -7.10 -28.47
C SER A 441 -1.69 -8.06 -28.01
N CYS A 442 -2.94 -7.83 -28.40
CA CYS A 442 -4.11 -8.66 -28.11
C CYS A 442 -4.45 -9.71 -29.19
N ASN A 443 -3.61 -9.87 -30.22
CA ASN A 443 -3.92 -10.73 -31.35
C ASN A 443 -3.60 -12.21 -31.08
N ILE A 444 -4.52 -12.92 -30.41
CA ILE A 444 -4.45 -14.36 -30.17
C ILE A 444 -4.74 -15.09 -31.50
N PRO A 445 -3.78 -15.83 -32.09
CA PRO A 445 -3.98 -16.49 -33.38
C PRO A 445 -5.20 -17.42 -33.36
N GLY A 446 -6.13 -17.22 -34.28
CA GLY A 446 -7.34 -18.03 -34.40
C GLY A 446 -8.46 -17.67 -33.43
N VAL A 447 -8.20 -16.92 -32.36
CA VAL A 447 -9.24 -16.42 -31.44
C VAL A 447 -9.56 -14.96 -31.73
N SER A 448 -8.57 -14.07 -31.78
CA SER A 448 -8.82 -12.64 -31.97
C SER A 448 -9.16 -12.29 -33.42
N ALA A 449 -8.39 -12.84 -34.35
CA ALA A 449 -8.60 -12.72 -35.79
C ALA A 449 -8.23 -14.04 -36.48
N SER A 450 -8.64 -14.19 -37.74
CA SER A 450 -8.25 -15.35 -38.57
C SER A 450 -6.75 -15.38 -38.89
N GLY A 451 -6.03 -14.27 -38.69
CA GLY A 451 -4.62 -14.13 -39.05
C GLY A 451 -3.84 -13.15 -38.17
N ALA A 452 -2.74 -12.62 -38.71
CA ALA A 452 -1.92 -11.62 -38.03
C ALA A 452 -2.56 -10.23 -38.14
N VAL A 453 -2.46 -9.44 -37.07
CA VAL A 453 -2.65 -7.99 -37.11
C VAL A 453 -1.33 -7.36 -37.54
N TYR A 454 -1.38 -6.39 -38.45
CA TYR A 454 -0.18 -5.70 -38.91
C TYR A 454 0.10 -4.49 -38.02
N PHE A 455 1.32 -4.41 -37.50
CA PHE A 455 1.81 -3.23 -36.77
C PHE A 455 3.13 -2.78 -37.40
N ARG A 456 3.19 -1.51 -37.83
CA ARG A 456 4.34 -0.91 -38.55
C ARG A 456 4.90 -1.83 -39.66
N GLY A 457 3.99 -2.39 -40.46
CA GLY A 457 4.32 -3.29 -41.58
C GLY A 457 4.74 -4.71 -41.20
N GLN A 458 4.75 -5.09 -39.92
CA GLN A 458 5.10 -6.43 -39.45
C GLN A 458 3.87 -7.23 -39.04
N ARG A 459 3.90 -8.54 -39.28
CA ARG A 459 2.87 -9.48 -38.79
C ARG A 459 3.08 -9.71 -37.29
N CYS A 460 2.17 -9.21 -36.48
CA CYS A 460 2.25 -9.25 -35.03
C CYS A 460 1.13 -10.11 -34.41
N TYR A 461 1.45 -10.64 -33.25
CA TYR A 461 0.66 -11.58 -32.48
C TYR A 461 0.74 -11.25 -30.99
N ASP A 462 -0.12 -11.91 -30.24
CA ASP A 462 -0.34 -11.69 -28.82
C ASP A 462 0.96 -11.62 -27.99
N GLY A 463 0.96 -10.74 -27.00
CA GLY A 463 2.06 -10.56 -26.04
C GLY A 463 2.45 -11.83 -25.28
N TYR A 464 1.57 -12.83 -25.19
CA TYR A 464 1.88 -14.16 -24.66
C TYR A 464 3.06 -14.82 -25.38
N PHE A 465 3.14 -14.65 -26.70
CA PHE A 465 4.23 -15.21 -27.51
C PHE A 465 5.50 -14.35 -27.46
N ALA A 466 5.46 -13.18 -26.84
CA ALA A 466 6.60 -12.28 -26.71
C ALA A 466 7.51 -12.69 -25.55
N ALA A 467 6.91 -13.22 -24.48
CA ALA A 467 7.62 -13.63 -23.28
C ALA A 467 8.21 -15.05 -23.40
N ARG A 468 9.34 -15.28 -22.73
CA ARG A 468 9.87 -16.63 -22.52
C ARG A 468 8.98 -17.41 -21.54
N ILE A 469 9.06 -18.73 -21.56
CA ILE A 469 8.24 -19.60 -20.68
C ILE A 469 8.44 -19.25 -19.19
N ASN A 470 9.67 -18.96 -18.77
CA ASN A 470 10.03 -18.59 -17.39
C ASN A 470 9.62 -17.15 -17.00
N GLN A 471 9.19 -16.35 -17.97
CA GLN A 471 8.66 -15.00 -17.76
C GLN A 471 7.13 -15.04 -17.58
N HIS A 472 6.48 -16.19 -17.82
CA HIS A 472 5.06 -16.42 -17.61
C HIS A 472 4.16 -15.35 -18.23
N GLY A 473 4.49 -14.88 -19.43
CA GLY A 473 3.74 -13.84 -20.14
C GLY A 473 4.10 -12.40 -19.77
N CYS A 474 5.02 -12.17 -18.83
CA CYS A 474 5.40 -10.83 -18.37
C CYS A 474 6.83 -10.47 -18.81
N LEU A 475 6.95 -9.53 -19.76
CA LEU A 475 8.25 -8.96 -20.13
C LEU A 475 8.71 -7.88 -19.14
N ASP A 476 10.02 -7.74 -18.99
CA ASP A 476 10.63 -6.82 -18.03
C ASP A 476 10.28 -5.35 -18.32
N THR A 477 10.22 -4.53 -17.27
CA THR A 477 9.95 -3.08 -17.36
C THR A 477 11.26 -2.31 -17.59
N ALA A 478 11.19 -0.98 -17.56
CA ALA A 478 12.37 -0.12 -17.54
C ALA A 478 13.12 -0.11 -16.19
N ALA A 479 12.49 -0.62 -15.12
CA ALA A 479 13.10 -0.74 -13.81
C ALA A 479 14.01 -1.99 -13.73
N ASN A 480 15.00 -2.00 -12.84
CA ASN A 480 15.85 -3.17 -12.68
C ASN A 480 15.13 -4.32 -11.98
N ARG A 481 14.11 -4.00 -11.15
CA ARG A 481 13.20 -5.00 -10.57
C ARG A 481 11.84 -4.92 -11.24
N THR A 482 11.43 -6.02 -11.88
CA THR A 482 10.06 -6.21 -12.37
C THR A 482 9.30 -7.20 -11.50
N VAL A 483 8.18 -6.75 -10.94
CA VAL A 483 7.16 -7.59 -10.30
C VAL A 483 6.15 -8.02 -11.38
N ARG A 484 5.89 -9.32 -11.47
CA ARG A 484 5.06 -9.94 -12.50
C ARG A 484 3.69 -10.26 -11.93
N ILE A 485 2.65 -9.70 -12.55
CA ILE A 485 1.27 -9.86 -12.14
C ILE A 485 0.63 -10.87 -13.08
N ASN A 486 0.27 -12.03 -12.54
CA ASN A 486 -0.26 -13.13 -13.32
C ASN A 486 -1.48 -13.78 -12.63
N PRO A 487 -2.68 -13.67 -13.23
CA PRO A 487 -3.90 -14.27 -12.68
C PRO A 487 -3.95 -15.79 -12.83
N PHE A 488 -2.94 -16.44 -13.42
CA PHE A 488 -2.85 -17.89 -13.56
C PHE A 488 -1.86 -18.49 -12.57
N HIS A 489 -2.02 -19.78 -12.27
CA HIS A 489 -1.10 -20.56 -11.43
C HIS A 489 0.19 -20.93 -12.17
N SER A 490 0.86 -19.94 -12.75
CA SER A 490 2.16 -20.10 -13.40
C SER A 490 3.28 -19.78 -12.42
N GLY A 491 4.44 -20.42 -12.56
CA GLY A 491 5.62 -20.07 -11.79
C GLY A 491 5.68 -20.62 -10.37
N ARG A 492 4.97 -21.72 -10.05
CA ARG A 492 4.99 -22.33 -8.71
C ARG A 492 6.39 -22.66 -8.23
N PHE A 493 7.23 -23.18 -9.13
CA PHE A 493 8.63 -23.47 -8.81
C PHE A 493 9.39 -22.17 -8.52
N GLU A 494 9.31 -21.18 -9.40
CA GLU A 494 9.94 -19.88 -9.27
C GLU A 494 9.55 -19.17 -7.97
N ILE A 495 8.26 -19.12 -7.66
CA ILE A 495 7.71 -18.51 -6.44
C ILE A 495 8.23 -19.23 -5.19
N SER A 496 8.38 -20.55 -5.23
CA SER A 496 8.92 -21.32 -4.11
C SER A 496 10.40 -21.04 -3.82
N LEU A 497 11.14 -20.51 -4.81
CA LEU A 497 12.55 -20.14 -4.69
C LEU A 497 12.77 -18.72 -4.15
N LEU A 498 11.72 -17.89 -4.13
CA LEU A 498 11.83 -16.50 -3.68
C LEU A 498 11.97 -16.42 -2.16
N ARG A 499 12.80 -15.48 -1.73
CA ARG A 499 13.13 -15.22 -0.33
C ARG A 499 13.07 -13.71 -0.11
N LEU A 500 14.19 -13.00 -0.31
CA LEU A 500 14.20 -11.53 -0.25
C LEU A 500 13.62 -10.85 -1.50
N ASP A 501 13.52 -11.56 -2.63
CA ASP A 501 13.16 -10.99 -3.94
C ASP A 501 11.76 -11.42 -4.41
N ASN A 502 10.66 -10.89 -3.83
CA ASN A 502 9.31 -11.32 -4.26
C ASN A 502 8.92 -10.67 -5.60
N ARG A 503 9.04 -11.40 -6.70
CA ARG A 503 8.76 -10.91 -8.06
C ARG A 503 7.38 -11.28 -8.62
N TYR A 504 6.44 -11.77 -7.82
CA TYR A 504 5.17 -12.26 -8.36
C TYR A 504 3.98 -11.88 -7.48
N VAL A 505 2.96 -11.28 -8.11
CA VAL A 505 1.59 -11.22 -7.61
C VAL A 505 0.81 -12.30 -8.35
N SER A 506 0.38 -13.31 -7.61
CA SER A 506 -0.25 -14.50 -8.19
C SER A 506 -1.11 -15.23 -7.15
N PRO A 507 -2.16 -15.93 -7.59
CA PRO A 507 -2.94 -16.88 -6.77
C PRO A 507 -2.13 -17.86 -5.92
N LEU A 508 -0.90 -18.18 -6.35
CA LEU A 508 -0.02 -19.09 -5.63
C LEU A 508 0.41 -18.56 -4.26
N LEU A 509 0.26 -17.25 -4.01
CA LEU A 509 0.57 -16.64 -2.72
C LEU A 509 -0.35 -17.12 -1.59
N VAL A 510 -1.55 -17.64 -1.90
CA VAL A 510 -2.46 -18.27 -0.91
C VAL A 510 -1.75 -19.37 -0.11
N THR A 511 -0.75 -20.04 -0.71
CA THR A 511 0.05 -21.06 0.00
C THR A 511 0.87 -20.51 1.18
N LYS A 512 1.02 -19.18 1.28
CA LYS A 512 1.73 -18.49 2.37
C LYS A 512 0.77 -17.92 3.42
N ASP A 513 -0.53 -18.11 3.30
CA ASP A 513 -1.54 -17.45 4.16
C ASP A 513 -1.33 -17.71 5.65
N VAL A 514 -0.84 -18.90 6.04
CA VAL A 514 -0.48 -19.20 7.45
C VAL A 514 0.55 -18.24 8.02
N TYR A 515 1.57 -17.87 7.24
CA TYR A 515 2.62 -16.94 7.65
C TYR A 515 2.14 -15.48 7.55
N VAL A 516 1.35 -15.15 6.52
CA VAL A 516 0.72 -13.83 6.36
C VAL A 516 -0.18 -13.53 7.56
N VAL A 517 -1.07 -14.45 7.94
CA VAL A 517 -1.99 -14.27 9.07
C VAL A 517 -1.25 -14.21 10.41
N HIS A 518 -0.23 -15.06 10.62
CA HIS A 518 0.62 -14.94 11.80
C HIS A 518 1.29 -13.56 11.87
N TYR A 519 1.88 -13.10 10.77
CA TYR A 519 2.53 -11.78 10.72
C TYR A 519 1.55 -10.64 11.00
N LEU A 520 0.34 -10.68 10.44
CA LEU A 520 -0.71 -9.68 10.73
C LEU A 520 -1.09 -9.68 12.22
N ARG A 521 -1.30 -10.85 12.83
CA ARG A 521 -1.59 -10.95 14.27
C ARG A 521 -0.47 -10.35 15.12
N LEU A 522 0.78 -10.70 14.81
CA LEU A 522 1.96 -10.17 15.50
C LEU A 522 2.04 -8.64 15.36
N LYS A 523 1.79 -8.10 14.17
CA LYS A 523 1.85 -6.66 13.92
C LYS A 523 0.69 -5.89 14.55
N CYS A 524 -0.52 -6.46 14.58
CA CYS A 524 -1.63 -5.91 15.35
C CYS A 524 -1.31 -5.87 16.85
N LEU A 525 -0.70 -6.93 17.39
CA LEU A 525 -0.28 -6.97 18.80
C LEU A 525 0.79 -5.91 19.08
N ILE A 526 1.83 -5.83 18.25
CA ILE A 526 2.89 -4.82 18.40
C ILE A 526 2.32 -3.40 18.33
N LYS A 527 1.36 -3.13 17.43
CA LYS A 527 0.66 -1.82 17.38
C LYS A 527 -0.02 -1.51 18.72
N ALA A 528 -0.82 -2.44 19.23
CA ALA A 528 -1.53 -2.24 20.49
C ALA A 528 -0.57 -2.04 21.68
N LEU A 529 0.54 -2.78 21.71
CA LEU A 529 1.58 -2.63 22.73
C LEU A 529 2.29 -1.26 22.64
N TRP A 530 2.54 -0.75 21.43
CA TRP A 530 3.09 0.60 21.24
C TRP A 530 2.13 1.69 21.68
N GLU A 531 0.85 1.60 21.32
CA GLU A 531 -0.16 2.57 21.75
C GLU A 531 -0.29 2.59 23.28
N ARG A 532 -0.21 1.40 23.89
CA ARG A 532 -0.21 1.25 25.34
C ARG A 532 1.04 1.85 25.97
N LYS A 533 2.23 1.62 25.42
CA LYS A 533 3.49 2.26 25.85
C LYS A 533 3.40 3.78 25.82
N LEU A 534 2.97 4.35 24.69
CA LEU A 534 2.83 5.81 24.54
C LEU A 534 1.84 6.39 25.56
N THR A 535 0.79 5.63 25.89
CA THR A 535 -0.15 5.99 26.95
C THR A 535 0.54 6.02 28.32
N TYR A 536 1.34 5.02 28.67
CA TYR A 536 2.14 5.02 29.91
C TYR A 536 3.15 6.17 29.96
N GLU A 537 3.87 6.40 28.86
CA GLU A 537 4.86 7.49 28.74
C GLU A 537 4.20 8.86 28.91
N SER A 538 3.07 9.09 28.25
CA SER A 538 2.30 10.34 28.39
C SER A 538 1.78 10.58 29.81
N ALA A 539 1.56 9.50 30.58
CA ALA A 539 1.14 9.55 31.98
C ALA A 539 2.32 9.57 32.98
N GLY A 540 3.58 9.55 32.51
CA GLY A 540 4.77 9.47 33.37
C GLY A 540 4.96 8.13 34.09
N ARG A 541 4.27 7.06 33.65
CA ARG A 541 4.23 5.74 34.31
C ARG A 541 5.13 4.70 33.62
N VAL A 542 6.34 5.10 33.25
CA VAL A 542 7.29 4.24 32.50
C VAL A 542 7.69 2.99 33.29
N GLU A 543 7.79 3.07 34.63
CA GLU A 543 8.11 1.91 35.46
C GLU A 543 7.01 0.83 35.44
N GLU A 544 5.74 1.23 35.33
CA GLU A 544 4.61 0.29 35.21
C GLU A 544 4.66 -0.44 33.86
N TRP A 545 5.01 0.27 32.79
CA TRP A 545 5.25 -0.34 31.48
C TRP A 545 6.36 -1.40 31.54
N ILE A 546 7.49 -1.10 32.18
CA ILE A 546 8.60 -2.07 32.32
C ILE A 546 8.15 -3.32 33.09
N LYS A 547 7.37 -3.16 34.16
CA LYS A 547 6.81 -4.28 34.93
C LYS A 547 5.89 -5.12 34.05
N GLU A 548 5.02 -4.49 33.28
CA GLU A 548 4.10 -5.18 32.37
C GLU A 548 4.85 -5.97 31.30
N VAL A 549 5.87 -5.37 30.66
CA VAL A 549 6.70 -6.07 29.66
C VAL A 549 7.44 -7.26 30.28
N THR A 550 7.93 -7.13 31.52
CA THR A 550 8.60 -8.22 32.23
C THR A 550 7.64 -9.40 32.45
N LEU A 551 6.41 -9.13 32.89
CA LEU A 551 5.38 -10.17 33.05
C LEU A 551 5.00 -10.82 31.71
N MET A 552 4.95 -10.05 30.62
CA MET A 552 4.73 -10.60 29.27
C MET A 552 5.84 -11.57 28.85
N ILE A 553 7.11 -11.25 29.15
CA ILE A 553 8.25 -12.14 28.89
C ILE A 553 8.11 -13.44 29.71
N ASP A 554 7.85 -13.33 31.01
CA ASP A 554 7.71 -14.49 31.88
C ASP A 554 6.54 -15.40 31.45
N ALA A 555 5.42 -14.78 31.02
CA ALA A 555 4.28 -15.50 30.48
C ALA A 555 4.61 -16.21 29.15
N TYR A 556 5.30 -15.52 28.23
CA TYR A 556 5.75 -16.11 26.97
C TYR A 556 6.65 -17.33 27.19
N GLU A 557 7.66 -17.20 28.07
CA GLU A 557 8.58 -18.29 28.37
C GLU A 557 7.88 -19.46 29.04
N SER A 558 6.93 -19.20 29.94
CA SER A 558 6.13 -20.22 30.61
C SER A 558 5.25 -21.01 29.64
N MET A 559 4.72 -20.36 28.60
CA MET A 559 3.88 -21.01 27.58
C MET A 559 4.69 -21.84 26.58
N THR A 560 5.93 -21.44 26.29
CA THR A 560 6.77 -22.02 25.24
C THR A 560 7.74 -23.09 25.73
N LYS A 561 8.13 -23.09 27.01
CA LYS A 561 8.99 -24.13 27.62
C LYS A 561 8.20 -25.42 27.90
N GLU A 562 8.81 -26.58 27.64
CA GLU A 562 8.22 -27.89 27.98
C GLU A 562 8.47 -28.21 29.46
N GLY A 563 7.47 -28.00 30.32
CA GLY A 563 7.50 -28.31 31.75
C GLY A 563 6.26 -27.82 32.51
N THR A 564 5.94 -28.42 33.66
CA THR A 564 4.69 -28.20 34.44
C THR A 564 4.71 -26.99 35.39
N SER A 565 5.72 -26.12 35.34
CA SER A 565 5.87 -24.99 36.26
C SER A 565 5.64 -23.65 35.55
N GLY A 566 4.41 -23.17 35.44
CA GLY A 566 4.15 -21.92 34.70
C GLY A 566 2.84 -21.16 34.89
N CYS A 567 1.93 -21.55 35.80
CA CYS A 567 0.62 -20.88 35.91
C CYS A 567 0.64 -19.48 36.55
N ASN A 568 1.68 -19.13 37.33
CA ASN A 568 1.67 -17.92 38.16
C ASN A 568 1.92 -16.63 37.36
N ALA A 569 2.77 -16.67 36.32
CA ALA A 569 3.12 -15.48 35.54
C ALA A 569 1.95 -15.02 34.65
N TRP A 570 1.29 -15.95 33.95
CA TRP A 570 0.13 -15.67 33.11
C TRP A 570 -1.07 -15.14 33.93
N SER A 571 -1.38 -15.76 35.07
CA SER A 571 -2.43 -15.27 35.96
C SER A 571 -2.11 -13.89 36.53
N SER A 572 -0.85 -13.62 36.87
CA SER A 572 -0.41 -12.29 37.31
C SER A 572 -0.55 -11.23 36.21
N LEU A 573 -0.22 -11.58 34.96
CA LEU A 573 -0.40 -10.69 33.79
C LEU A 573 -1.87 -10.41 33.52
N LEU A 574 -2.73 -11.42 33.56
CA LEU A 574 -4.18 -11.25 33.41
C LEU A 574 -4.77 -10.36 34.52
N ASN A 575 -4.34 -10.55 35.77
CA ASN A 575 -4.76 -9.71 36.88
C ASN A 575 -4.27 -8.26 36.71
N LEU A 576 -3.05 -8.06 36.20
CA LEU A 576 -2.51 -6.73 35.91
C LEU A 576 -3.33 -6.04 34.80
N TRP A 577 -3.62 -6.75 33.70
CA TRP A 577 -4.47 -6.22 32.65
C TRP A 577 -5.87 -5.91 33.19
N ALA A 578 -6.51 -6.81 33.93
CA ALA A 578 -7.83 -6.58 34.52
C ALA A 578 -7.89 -5.44 35.56
N SER A 579 -6.79 -5.15 36.27
CA SER A 579 -6.72 -4.10 37.29
C SER A 579 -6.40 -2.72 36.74
N ASN A 580 -5.63 -2.64 35.65
CA ASN A 580 -5.30 -1.37 35.00
C ASN A 580 -6.46 -0.79 34.15
N GLY A 581 -7.49 -1.59 33.84
CA GLY A 581 -8.70 -1.17 33.12
C GLY A 581 -9.73 -0.34 33.90
N CYS A 582 -9.50 -0.07 35.20
CA CYS A 582 -10.49 0.55 36.09
C CYS A 582 -9.94 1.70 36.96
N THR A 583 -9.10 2.58 36.42
CA THR A 583 -8.68 3.81 37.13
C THR A 583 -9.01 5.08 36.35
N ARG A 584 -10.31 5.43 36.28
CA ARG A 584 -10.72 6.84 36.22
C ARG A 584 -10.54 7.44 37.62
N SER A 585 -9.78 8.54 37.67
CA SER A 585 -9.82 9.60 38.68
C SER A 585 -10.91 9.45 39.76
N ARG A 586 -10.49 9.19 41.00
CA ARG A 586 -11.24 9.59 42.20
C ARG A 586 -10.34 10.50 43.04
N GLN A 587 -10.36 11.79 42.72
CA GLN A 587 -10.38 12.77 43.81
C GLN A 587 -11.80 12.72 44.43
N PRO A 588 -11.95 12.77 45.76
CA PRO A 588 -13.27 12.84 46.37
C PRO A 588 -13.81 14.28 46.21
N PRO A 589 -14.98 14.50 45.57
CA PRO A 589 -15.64 15.79 45.68
C PRO A 589 -16.47 15.80 46.97
N SER A 590 -16.31 16.89 47.71
CA SER A 590 -17.26 17.37 48.71
C SER A 590 -18.67 17.48 48.13
N GLU A 591 -19.64 17.39 49.04
CA GLU A 591 -21.07 17.37 48.81
C GLU A 591 -21.62 18.46 47.85
N THR A 592 -22.76 18.09 47.24
CA THR A 592 -23.85 18.90 46.67
C THR A 592 -24.00 19.01 45.14
N THR A 593 -25.20 18.59 44.71
CA THR A 593 -25.98 18.89 43.49
C THR A 593 -25.95 17.85 42.35
N PRO A 594 -27.11 17.30 41.92
CA PRO A 594 -27.20 16.41 40.78
C PRO A 594 -27.54 17.20 39.51
N GLN A 595 -26.68 17.17 38.50
CA GLN A 595 -27.04 17.56 37.13
C GLN A 595 -26.50 16.54 36.13
N MET A 596 -27.41 16.13 35.24
CA MET A 596 -27.20 15.24 34.11
C MET A 596 -26.28 15.86 33.07
N SER A 597 -25.29 15.09 32.62
CA SER A 597 -24.63 15.31 31.33
C SER A 597 -24.19 13.95 30.79
N GLN A 598 -24.82 13.55 29.67
CA GLN A 598 -24.44 12.41 28.84
C GLN A 598 -23.12 12.73 28.14
N GLU A 599 -22.05 12.01 28.49
CA GLU A 599 -20.84 11.92 27.67
C GLU A 599 -21.01 10.76 26.68
N SER A 600 -20.72 11.08 25.41
CA SER A 600 -20.76 10.22 24.23
C SER A 600 -19.89 8.96 24.36
N ASN A 601 -20.47 7.83 23.92
CA ASN A 601 -19.84 6.50 23.82
C ASN A 601 -18.65 6.50 22.85
N ILE A 602 -17.44 6.75 23.35
CA ILE A 602 -16.21 6.27 22.71
C ILE A 602 -16.10 4.79 23.08
N SER A 603 -16.22 3.91 22.09
CA SER A 603 -16.21 2.45 22.23
C SER A 603 -14.95 1.93 22.93
N GLN A 604 -15.05 1.76 24.25
CA GLN A 604 -14.17 0.93 25.08
C GLN A 604 -14.41 -0.55 24.74
N GLU A 605 -13.89 -1.04 23.61
CA GLU A 605 -13.75 -2.49 23.37
C GLU A 605 -12.49 -3.03 24.09
N SER A 606 -12.68 -3.16 25.41
CA SER A 606 -12.08 -3.98 26.46
C SER A 606 -10.79 -4.81 26.23
N GLU A 607 -9.85 -4.63 27.17
CA GLU A 607 -8.62 -5.40 27.49
C GLU A 607 -8.60 -6.95 27.32
N PRO A 608 -9.70 -7.73 27.49
CA PRO A 608 -9.76 -9.15 27.09
C PRO A 608 -9.31 -9.43 25.65
N ASP A 609 -9.45 -8.49 24.72
CA ASP A 609 -9.02 -8.68 23.32
C ASP A 609 -7.50 -8.70 23.17
N LEU A 610 -6.77 -7.94 23.99
CA LEU A 610 -5.30 -7.90 23.96
C LEU A 610 -4.69 -9.21 24.47
N ALA A 611 -5.26 -9.76 25.56
CA ALA A 611 -4.83 -11.03 26.13
C ALA A 611 -5.06 -12.19 25.16
N ASN A 612 -6.23 -12.20 24.50
CA ASN A 612 -6.53 -13.17 23.46
C ASN A 612 -5.54 -13.06 22.30
N LEU A 613 -5.28 -11.85 21.80
CA LEU A 613 -4.33 -11.63 20.72
C LEU A 613 -2.90 -12.07 21.09
N PHE A 614 -2.46 -11.81 22.33
CA PHE A 614 -1.19 -12.28 22.85
C PHE A 614 -1.09 -13.81 22.79
N MET A 615 -2.08 -14.53 23.31
CA MET A 615 -2.12 -16.00 23.24
C MET A 615 -2.15 -16.51 21.79
N LEU A 616 -2.94 -15.88 20.92
CA LEU A 616 -3.01 -16.22 19.49
C LEU A 616 -1.64 -16.12 18.82
N VAL A 617 -0.88 -15.06 19.11
CA VAL A 617 0.47 -14.88 18.58
C VAL A 617 1.39 -15.98 19.10
N VAL A 618 1.45 -16.23 20.42
CA VAL A 618 2.30 -17.29 21.00
C VAL A 618 1.96 -18.68 20.45
N ALA A 619 0.67 -18.98 20.31
CA ALA A 619 0.21 -20.24 19.72
C ALA A 619 0.65 -20.38 18.27
N SER A 620 0.49 -19.33 17.47
CA SER A 620 0.90 -19.33 16.07
C SER A 620 2.42 -19.45 15.90
N GLU A 621 3.21 -18.81 16.78
CA GLU A 621 4.67 -18.97 16.78
C GLU A 621 5.10 -20.40 17.05
N THR A 622 4.41 -21.07 17.98
CA THR A 622 4.65 -22.46 18.35
C THR A 622 4.22 -23.43 17.24
N ALA A 623 3.00 -23.24 16.69
CA ALA A 623 2.43 -24.09 15.64
C ALA A 623 3.26 -24.06 14.36
N LEU A 624 3.63 -22.84 13.93
CA LEU A 624 4.36 -22.61 12.67
C LEU A 624 5.88 -22.74 12.83
N LYS A 625 6.38 -22.92 14.06
CA LYS A 625 7.82 -22.98 14.39
C LYS A 625 8.57 -21.73 13.90
N VAL A 626 7.97 -20.56 14.15
CA VAL A 626 8.50 -19.23 13.76
C VAL A 626 9.08 -18.43 14.93
N GLY A 627 9.17 -19.04 16.13
CA GLY A 627 9.82 -18.43 17.30
C GLY A 627 11.35 -18.32 17.22
N PRO A 628 12.06 -18.06 18.34
CA PRO A 628 13.48 -17.70 18.35
C PRO A 628 14.44 -18.67 17.68
N SER A 629 14.12 -19.97 17.69
CA SER A 629 14.92 -21.04 17.09
C SER A 629 14.57 -21.34 15.62
N SER A 630 13.70 -20.52 15.00
CA SER A 630 13.20 -20.78 13.66
C SER A 630 14.31 -20.75 12.59
N ARG A 631 14.22 -21.69 11.66
CA ARG A 631 14.99 -21.68 10.40
C ARG A 631 14.24 -20.99 9.26
N LEU A 632 13.08 -20.41 9.56
CA LEU A 632 12.19 -19.76 8.59
C LEU A 632 12.45 -18.25 8.47
N SER A 633 13.49 -17.73 9.12
CA SER A 633 13.94 -16.34 9.06
C SER A 633 15.47 -16.27 9.06
N THR A 634 16.02 -15.08 8.84
CA THR A 634 17.47 -14.81 8.79
C THR A 634 18.18 -14.90 10.13
N ARG A 635 17.44 -14.83 11.24
CA ARG A 635 17.99 -14.72 12.59
C ARG A 635 19.06 -15.77 12.90
N ASN A 636 18.76 -17.03 12.61
CA ASN A 636 19.62 -18.17 12.96
C ASN A 636 20.62 -18.54 11.86
N TRP A 637 20.82 -17.65 10.88
CA TRP A 637 21.79 -17.88 9.82
C TRP A 637 23.22 -17.59 10.33
N SER A 638 24.16 -18.52 10.09
CA SER A 638 25.45 -18.60 10.80
C SER A 638 26.69 -18.39 9.92
N GLY A 639 26.64 -17.59 8.85
CA GLY A 639 27.82 -17.23 8.07
C GLY A 639 28.25 -15.77 8.30
N SER A 640 29.34 -15.35 7.63
CA SER A 640 29.70 -13.93 7.55
C SER A 640 29.01 -13.28 6.35
N ILE A 641 28.54 -12.06 6.55
CA ILE A 641 27.81 -11.25 5.53
C ILE A 641 28.56 -9.99 5.13
N GLY A 642 29.79 -9.81 5.61
CA GLY A 642 30.64 -8.70 5.25
C GLY A 642 30.86 -8.61 3.74
N GLY A 643 30.60 -7.44 3.14
CA GLY A 643 30.82 -7.16 1.71
C GLY A 643 29.87 -7.86 0.73
N VAL A 644 28.85 -8.57 1.23
CA VAL A 644 27.89 -9.32 0.40
C VAL A 644 26.71 -8.42 0.00
N ASN A 645 26.34 -8.41 -1.29
CA ASN A 645 25.06 -7.85 -1.72
C ASN A 645 23.91 -8.77 -1.23
N LEU A 646 23.14 -8.28 -0.26
CA LEU A 646 22.15 -9.08 0.44
C LEU A 646 21.02 -9.56 -0.48
N VAL A 647 20.45 -8.68 -1.31
CA VAL A 647 19.36 -9.04 -2.22
C VAL A 647 19.85 -10.03 -3.29
N ARG A 648 21.05 -9.85 -3.84
CA ARG A 648 21.61 -10.79 -4.84
C ARG A 648 21.90 -12.16 -4.24
N SER A 649 22.40 -12.21 -3.00
CA SER A 649 22.84 -13.45 -2.36
C SER A 649 21.71 -14.21 -1.68
N TYR A 650 20.73 -13.51 -1.11
CA TYR A 650 19.63 -14.08 -0.35
C TYR A 650 18.26 -13.87 -1.00
N GLY A 651 18.17 -13.17 -2.13
CA GLY A 651 16.92 -12.92 -2.86
C GLY A 651 16.27 -14.16 -3.43
N ARG A 652 17.08 -15.05 -4.01
CA ARG A 652 16.61 -16.26 -4.66
C ARG A 652 17.53 -17.44 -4.36
N LEU A 653 16.93 -18.58 -4.03
CA LEU A 653 17.67 -19.81 -3.80
C LEU A 653 18.30 -20.31 -5.12
N GLY A 654 19.63 -20.45 -5.16
CA GLY A 654 20.34 -21.01 -6.30
C GLY A 654 20.05 -22.51 -6.50
N LEU A 655 20.13 -23.01 -7.74
CA LEU A 655 19.82 -24.42 -8.07
C LEU A 655 20.65 -25.42 -7.24
N VAL A 656 21.92 -25.09 -6.94
CA VAL A 656 22.81 -25.92 -6.11
C VAL A 656 22.42 -25.87 -4.62
N SER A 657 21.84 -24.75 -4.16
CA SER A 657 21.40 -24.56 -2.78
C SER A 657 20.10 -25.31 -2.45
N ILE A 658 19.30 -25.67 -3.46
CA ILE A 658 18.07 -26.50 -3.32
C ILE A 658 18.38 -27.81 -2.58
N PHE A 659 19.53 -28.43 -2.88
CA PHE A 659 19.95 -29.69 -2.26
C PHE A 659 20.43 -29.53 -0.80
N THR A 660 20.72 -28.30 -0.37
CA THR A 660 21.23 -28.03 0.98
C THR A 660 20.15 -27.65 2.00
N ARG A 661 18.88 -27.42 1.59
CA ARG A 661 17.73 -27.06 2.47
C ARG A 661 18.04 -26.00 3.55
N ARG A 662 18.90 -25.03 3.27
CA ARG A 662 19.30 -24.01 4.25
C ARG A 662 18.35 -22.81 4.17
N SER A 663 17.28 -22.85 4.99
CA SER A 663 16.31 -21.79 5.32
C SER A 663 15.30 -21.35 4.23
N SER A 664 14.03 -21.27 4.63
CA SER A 664 12.97 -20.62 3.87
C SER A 664 12.52 -19.37 4.60
N MET A 665 12.95 -18.18 4.14
CA MET A 665 12.59 -16.86 4.69
C MET A 665 11.09 -16.58 4.49
N LEU A 666 10.26 -17.22 5.29
CA LEU A 666 8.80 -17.15 5.26
C LEU A 666 8.23 -16.41 6.47
N ALA A 667 9.04 -16.16 7.49
CA ALA A 667 8.66 -15.46 8.71
C ALA A 667 9.62 -14.30 9.01
N THR A 668 9.16 -13.35 9.81
CA THR A 668 10.00 -12.27 10.33
C THR A 668 11.10 -12.84 11.24
N PRO A 669 12.31 -12.25 11.26
CA PRO A 669 13.34 -12.57 12.24
C PRO A 669 12.98 -12.10 13.66
N TYR A 670 11.97 -11.23 13.80
CA TYR A 670 11.64 -10.51 15.02
C TYR A 670 10.32 -11.00 15.60
N CYS A 671 10.38 -12.09 16.37
CA CYS A 671 9.21 -12.68 17.02
C CYS A 671 8.82 -11.87 18.27
N LEU A 672 7.65 -12.19 18.86
CA LEU A 672 7.11 -11.44 19.99
C LEU A 672 8.11 -11.27 21.14
N ILE A 673 8.81 -12.35 21.51
CA ILE A 673 9.78 -12.29 22.61
C ILE A 673 10.97 -11.37 22.31
N ASP A 674 11.40 -11.24 21.06
CA ASP A 674 12.49 -10.32 20.70
C ASP A 674 12.07 -8.88 20.81
N TRP A 675 10.83 -8.60 20.44
CA TRP A 675 10.23 -7.28 20.59
C TRP A 675 10.17 -6.88 22.06
N LEU A 676 9.66 -7.77 22.92
CA LEU A 676 9.56 -7.55 24.36
C LEU A 676 10.94 -7.38 25.02
N GLN A 677 11.90 -8.25 24.71
CA GLN A 677 13.25 -8.17 25.27
C GLN A 677 13.96 -6.86 24.88
N ARG A 678 13.75 -6.40 23.64
CA ARG A 678 14.29 -5.13 23.21
C ARG A 678 13.64 -3.95 23.91
N GLU A 679 12.32 -3.97 24.12
CA GLU A 679 11.63 -2.93 24.89
C GLU A 679 12.23 -2.77 26.29
N ILE A 680 12.53 -3.88 26.96
CA ILE A 680 13.26 -3.83 28.25
C ILE A 680 14.65 -3.24 28.08
N SER A 681 15.40 -3.64 27.05
CA SER A 681 16.76 -3.14 26.82
C SER A 681 16.81 -1.62 26.59
N LEU A 682 15.80 -1.06 25.89
CA LEU A 682 15.68 0.37 25.65
C LEU A 682 15.28 1.12 26.92
N SER A 683 14.43 0.51 27.76
CA SER A 683 13.92 1.11 28.98
C SER A 683 14.93 1.16 30.13
N LYS A 684 15.97 0.32 30.10
CA LYS A 684 17.08 0.32 31.09
C LYS A 684 18.08 1.47 30.92
N GLY A 685 17.78 2.42 30.02
CA GLY A 685 18.59 3.58 29.72
C GLY A 685 19.73 3.24 28.75
N PRO A 686 20.12 4.17 27.87
CA PRO A 686 21.32 3.99 27.08
C PRO A 686 22.51 3.96 28.04
N GLY A 687 23.15 2.80 28.20
CA GLY A 687 24.50 2.77 28.78
C GLY A 687 25.33 3.80 28.01
N THR A 688 25.92 4.76 28.71
CA THR A 688 26.67 5.91 28.19
C THR A 688 27.62 5.50 27.07
N ARG A 689 27.12 5.43 25.83
CA ARG A 689 27.91 5.37 24.62
C ARG A 689 27.94 6.79 24.11
N ARG A 690 29.13 7.39 24.14
CA ARG A 690 29.38 8.65 23.44
C ARG A 690 28.90 8.49 22.00
N SER A 691 28.00 9.37 21.58
CA SER A 691 27.66 9.55 20.17
C SER A 691 28.95 9.94 19.45
N THR A 692 29.60 8.99 18.81
CA THR A 692 30.56 9.30 17.77
C THR A 692 29.74 9.77 16.56
N ASN A 693 30.06 10.95 16.02
CA ASN A 693 29.51 11.48 14.76
C ASN A 693 29.95 10.57 13.60
N ASP A 694 29.38 9.37 13.54
CA ASP A 694 29.69 8.37 12.53
C ASP A 694 28.38 8.00 11.81
N ALA A 695 28.37 8.17 10.50
CA ALA A 695 27.24 7.87 9.63
C ALA A 695 26.75 6.43 9.82
N ILE A 696 27.66 5.49 10.11
CA ILE A 696 27.33 4.08 10.38
C ILE A 696 26.48 3.95 11.65
N SER A 697 26.80 4.71 12.69
CA SER A 697 26.05 4.70 13.94
C SER A 697 24.63 5.23 13.75
N ASN A 698 24.47 6.26 12.92
CA ASN A 698 23.17 6.82 12.55
C ASN A 698 22.33 5.83 11.72
N GLU A 699 22.93 5.19 10.70
CA GLU A 699 22.27 4.15 9.90
C GLU A 699 21.84 2.98 10.80
N LEU A 700 22.74 2.46 11.64
CA LEU A 700 22.46 1.34 12.53
C LEU A 700 21.33 1.64 13.52
N ALA A 701 21.32 2.84 14.13
CA ALA A 701 20.26 3.27 15.02
C ALA A 701 18.91 3.38 14.30
N LEU A 702 18.90 3.92 13.08
CA LEU A 702 17.71 4.01 12.24
C LEU A 702 17.19 2.63 11.85
N LEU A 703 18.02 1.75 11.30
CA LEU A 703 17.60 0.42 10.84
C LEU A 703 17.06 -0.44 11.99
N ARG A 704 17.70 -0.35 13.16
CA ARG A 704 17.17 -0.96 14.38
C ARG A 704 15.78 -0.38 14.67
N SER A 705 15.61 0.94 14.66
CA SER A 705 14.33 1.59 14.97
C SER A 705 13.23 1.19 13.97
N LEU A 706 13.54 1.16 12.68
CA LEU A 706 12.64 0.66 11.64
C LEU A 706 12.22 -0.78 11.90
N ARG A 707 13.16 -1.70 12.17
CA ARG A 707 12.84 -3.10 12.50
C ARG A 707 11.86 -3.23 13.67
N HIS A 708 11.89 -2.28 14.61
CA HIS A 708 11.05 -2.30 15.83
C HIS A 708 9.66 -1.69 15.67
N LEU A 709 9.54 -0.69 14.79
CA LEU A 709 8.36 0.15 14.66
C LEU A 709 7.61 -0.07 13.33
N VAL A 710 8.24 -0.69 12.33
CA VAL A 710 7.62 -0.83 11.01
C VAL A 710 6.38 -1.73 11.10
N LEU A 711 5.26 -1.18 10.62
CA LEU A 711 3.98 -1.87 10.50
C LEU A 711 3.51 -1.85 9.04
N PRO A 712 2.94 -2.96 8.53
CA PRO A 712 2.22 -2.96 7.27
C PRO A 712 0.88 -2.21 7.41
N PRO A 713 0.18 -1.91 6.30
CA PRO A 713 -1.22 -1.54 6.37
C PRO A 713 -2.03 -2.64 7.09
N LEU A 714 -2.72 -2.27 8.17
CA LEU A 714 -3.53 -3.17 8.97
C LEU A 714 -5.01 -3.16 8.55
N SER A 715 -5.27 -2.82 7.30
CA SER A 715 -6.60 -2.93 6.70
C SER A 715 -6.52 -3.24 5.21
N LEU A 716 -7.52 -3.97 4.71
CA LEU A 716 -7.76 -4.19 3.29
C LEU A 716 -9.19 -3.79 2.93
N VAL A 717 -9.37 -3.04 1.85
CA VAL A 717 -10.68 -2.64 1.34
C VAL A 717 -11.03 -3.48 0.12
N TYR A 718 -12.23 -4.05 0.09
CA TYR A 718 -12.88 -4.63 -1.08
C TYR A 718 -13.97 -3.69 -1.59
N TYR A 719 -14.25 -3.75 -2.89
CA TYR A 719 -15.27 -2.90 -3.52
C TYR A 719 -16.55 -3.66 -3.85
N TYR A 720 -16.45 -4.96 -4.11
CA TYR A 720 -17.58 -5.75 -4.59
C TYR A 720 -17.92 -6.93 -3.67
N THR A 721 -17.00 -7.36 -2.82
CA THR A 721 -17.10 -8.60 -2.05
C THR A 721 -17.16 -8.31 -0.57
N GLU A 722 -18.32 -8.58 0.03
CA GLU A 722 -18.50 -8.55 1.47
C GLU A 722 -18.03 -9.87 2.08
N PHE A 723 -16.83 -9.88 2.67
CA PHE A 723 -16.26 -11.07 3.29
C PHE A 723 -15.20 -10.72 4.36
N PRO A 724 -15.16 -11.42 5.52
CA PRO A 724 -14.26 -11.09 6.62
C PRO A 724 -12.85 -11.69 6.48
N TYR A 725 -12.46 -12.25 5.33
CA TYR A 725 -11.15 -12.88 5.13
C TYR A 725 -10.51 -12.52 3.79
N LEU A 726 -9.21 -12.79 3.66
CA LEU A 726 -8.51 -12.71 2.37
C LEU A 726 -9.14 -13.69 1.37
N LEU A 727 -9.56 -13.17 0.21
CA LEU A 727 -10.20 -13.97 -0.82
C LEU A 727 -9.17 -14.92 -1.47
N PRO A 728 -9.40 -16.24 -1.46
CA PRO A 728 -8.61 -17.19 -2.21
C PRO A 728 -9.04 -17.17 -3.68
N ASN A 729 -8.13 -17.50 -4.57
CA ASN A 729 -8.51 -17.77 -5.95
C ASN A 729 -8.61 -19.28 -6.17
N GLY A 730 -9.76 -19.88 -5.87
CA GLY A 730 -9.94 -21.34 -5.94
C GLY A 730 -10.20 -21.90 -7.34
N LEU A 731 -10.14 -21.06 -8.39
CA LEU A 731 -10.23 -21.53 -9.77
C LEU A 731 -9.01 -22.37 -10.16
N ASN A 732 -9.22 -23.57 -10.71
CA ASN A 732 -8.14 -24.31 -11.37
C ASN A 732 -7.73 -23.63 -12.69
N THR A 733 -6.56 -23.98 -13.24
CA THR A 733 -6.00 -23.32 -14.43
C THR A 733 -6.93 -23.42 -15.65
N LEU A 734 -7.61 -24.56 -15.87
CA LEU A 734 -8.52 -24.74 -17.00
C LEU A 734 -9.74 -23.81 -16.91
N LYS A 735 -10.36 -23.71 -15.73
CA LYS A 735 -11.48 -22.77 -15.52
C LYS A 735 -11.05 -21.32 -15.73
N ARG A 736 -9.85 -20.93 -15.26
CA ARG A 736 -9.31 -19.57 -15.52
C ARG A 736 -9.15 -19.30 -17.01
N MET A 737 -8.60 -20.26 -17.75
CA MET A 737 -8.46 -20.14 -19.21
C MET A 737 -9.83 -20.03 -19.88
N SER A 738 -10.84 -20.77 -19.39
CA SER A 738 -12.22 -20.63 -19.87
C SER A 738 -12.75 -19.22 -19.64
N VAL A 739 -12.56 -18.64 -18.45
CA VAL A 739 -12.99 -17.26 -18.16
C VAL A 739 -12.21 -16.27 -19.02
N ALA A 740 -10.90 -16.45 -19.19
CA ALA A 740 -10.08 -15.59 -20.02
C ALA A 740 -10.56 -15.55 -21.49
N ILE A 741 -11.03 -16.67 -22.04
CA ILE A 741 -11.44 -16.77 -23.45
C ILE A 741 -12.94 -16.49 -23.67
N ASN A 742 -13.79 -16.94 -22.75
CA ASN A 742 -15.25 -16.94 -22.90
C ASN A 742 -15.97 -15.97 -21.95
N SER A 743 -15.24 -15.25 -21.09
CA SER A 743 -15.79 -14.38 -20.05
C SER A 743 -16.58 -15.14 -18.97
N ALA A 744 -17.20 -14.39 -18.05
CA ALA A 744 -18.06 -14.86 -16.97
C ALA A 744 -19.16 -13.82 -16.67
N GLU A 745 -20.06 -14.14 -15.74
CA GLU A 745 -21.12 -13.22 -15.31
C GLU A 745 -20.55 -12.00 -14.56
N HIS A 746 -21.29 -10.88 -14.53
CA HIS A 746 -20.85 -9.64 -13.88
C HIS A 746 -20.39 -9.85 -12.43
N ALA A 747 -21.16 -10.62 -11.64
CA ALA A 747 -20.82 -10.89 -10.26
C ALA A 747 -19.47 -11.62 -10.10
N ASP A 748 -19.22 -12.60 -10.97
CA ASP A 748 -17.98 -13.36 -11.04
C ASP A 748 -16.79 -12.45 -11.39
N ILE A 749 -16.95 -11.62 -12.42
CA ILE A 749 -15.94 -10.65 -12.87
C ILE A 749 -15.61 -9.62 -11.76
N ARG A 750 -16.63 -9.13 -11.02
CA ARG A 750 -16.44 -8.27 -9.84
C ARG A 750 -15.73 -8.97 -8.68
N TYR A 751 -16.01 -10.25 -8.45
CA TYR A 751 -15.24 -11.05 -7.49
C TYR A 751 -13.77 -11.19 -7.91
N VAL A 752 -13.47 -11.40 -9.20
CA VAL A 752 -12.08 -11.47 -9.70
C VAL A 752 -11.31 -10.18 -9.40
N PHE A 753 -11.97 -9.02 -9.44
CA PHE A 753 -11.36 -7.75 -9.07
C PHE A 753 -10.87 -7.76 -7.62
N ASP A 754 -11.73 -8.10 -6.65
CA ASP A 754 -11.33 -8.13 -5.24
C ASP A 754 -10.32 -9.26 -4.94
N VAL A 755 -10.34 -10.35 -5.70
CA VAL A 755 -9.28 -11.38 -5.63
C VAL A 755 -7.93 -10.80 -6.07
N GLY A 756 -7.90 -9.96 -7.10
CA GLY A 756 -6.69 -9.20 -7.49
C GLY A 756 -6.18 -8.32 -6.36
N ARG A 757 -7.07 -7.58 -5.68
CA ARG A 757 -6.72 -6.79 -4.48
C ARG A 757 -6.16 -7.66 -3.36
N SER A 758 -6.78 -8.81 -3.10
CA SER A 758 -6.36 -9.74 -2.06
C SER A 758 -4.97 -10.34 -2.34
N ASP A 759 -4.67 -10.75 -3.57
CA ASP A 759 -3.36 -11.27 -3.96
C ASP A 759 -2.27 -10.19 -3.93
N ALA A 760 -2.59 -8.95 -4.31
CA ALA A 760 -1.67 -7.82 -4.16
C ALA A 760 -1.37 -7.53 -2.69
N PHE A 761 -2.37 -7.63 -1.80
CA PHE A 761 -2.17 -7.52 -0.35
C PHE A 761 -1.30 -8.66 0.20
N ARG A 762 -1.50 -9.91 -0.24
CA ARG A 762 -0.60 -11.03 0.13
C ARG A 762 0.84 -10.78 -0.28
N TRP A 763 1.05 -10.28 -1.50
CA TRP A 763 2.37 -9.92 -1.99
C TRP A 763 2.99 -8.83 -1.11
N LEU A 764 2.23 -7.79 -0.77
CA LEU A 764 2.66 -6.71 0.12
C LEU A 764 3.12 -7.24 1.48
N ILE A 765 2.34 -8.11 2.12
CA ILE A 765 2.75 -8.69 3.41
C ILE A 765 4.02 -9.54 3.27
N CYS A 766 4.17 -10.28 2.16
CA CYS A 766 5.42 -10.99 1.87
C CYS A 766 6.60 -10.03 1.67
N GLU A 767 6.40 -8.85 1.06
CA GLU A 767 7.42 -7.80 0.94
C GLU A 767 7.84 -7.27 2.31
N TYR A 768 6.90 -7.02 3.22
CA TYR A 768 7.20 -6.60 4.58
C TYR A 768 8.01 -7.65 5.36
N ILE A 769 7.64 -8.93 5.24
CA ILE A 769 8.41 -10.04 5.84
C ILE A 769 9.83 -10.09 5.26
N ALA A 770 9.96 -9.99 3.93
CA ALA A 770 11.26 -9.96 3.26
C ALA A 770 12.10 -8.75 3.69
N PHE A 771 11.48 -7.58 3.80
CA PHE A 771 12.12 -6.34 4.25
C PHE A 771 12.66 -6.46 5.68
N GLU A 772 11.91 -7.07 6.60
CA GLU A 772 12.40 -7.29 7.97
C GLU A 772 13.56 -8.28 8.03
N ASN A 773 13.56 -9.32 7.19
CA ASN A 773 14.69 -10.22 7.04
C ASN A 773 15.92 -9.47 6.46
N TRP A 774 15.70 -8.58 5.49
CA TRP A 774 16.76 -7.74 4.95
C TRP A 774 17.31 -6.76 6.00
N LEU A 775 16.45 -6.10 6.79
CA LEU A 775 16.85 -5.21 7.88
C LEU A 775 17.72 -5.93 8.90
N ASP A 776 17.34 -7.15 9.29
CA ASP A 776 18.09 -7.98 10.23
C ASP A 776 19.49 -8.34 9.69
N LEU A 777 19.57 -8.75 8.43
CA LEU A 777 20.85 -9.00 7.77
C LEU A 777 21.69 -7.73 7.65
N ARG A 778 21.11 -6.59 7.29
CA ARG A 778 21.84 -5.32 7.13
C ARG A 778 22.38 -4.82 8.48
N VAL A 779 21.58 -4.90 9.54
CA VAL A 779 22.02 -4.56 10.91
C VAL A 779 23.22 -5.42 11.30
N ARG A 780 23.16 -6.74 11.09
CA ARG A 780 24.27 -7.64 11.36
C ARG A 780 25.50 -7.33 10.49
N GLN A 781 25.31 -6.97 9.22
CA GLN A 781 26.39 -6.65 8.29
C GLN A 781 27.18 -5.43 8.77
N LEU A 782 26.48 -4.40 9.28
CA LEU A 782 27.10 -3.21 9.85
C LEU A 782 27.82 -3.51 11.18
N GLU A 783 27.28 -4.41 12.00
CA GLU A 783 27.90 -4.86 13.26
C GLU A 783 29.16 -5.71 13.04
N GLU A 784 29.19 -6.56 12.01
CA GLU A 784 30.33 -7.45 11.71
C GLU A 784 31.55 -6.72 11.16
N LEU A 785 31.35 -5.66 10.37
CA LEU A 785 32.44 -5.04 9.61
C LEU A 785 33.17 -3.91 10.34
N ASN A 786 32.51 -3.20 11.26
CA ASN A 786 33.05 -2.06 12.03
C ASN A 786 33.90 -1.03 11.24
N ASP A 787 33.79 -1.04 9.91
CA ASP A 787 34.47 -0.19 8.95
C ASP A 787 33.69 -0.19 7.62
N ILE A 788 33.90 0.89 6.89
CA ILE A 788 33.23 1.47 5.74
C ILE A 788 33.30 0.52 4.53
N ALA A 789 32.61 -0.63 4.59
CA ALA A 789 32.20 -1.30 3.37
C ALA A 789 31.19 -0.37 2.71
N ASP A 790 31.76 0.50 1.87
CA ASP A 790 31.15 1.31 0.82
C ASP A 790 29.68 0.94 0.67
N PRO A 791 28.74 1.86 0.98
CA PRO A 791 27.33 1.57 0.83
C PRO A 791 27.20 0.98 -0.57
N VAL A 792 26.71 -0.25 -0.67
CA VAL A 792 26.49 -0.89 -1.98
C VAL A 792 25.65 0.05 -2.88
N PHE A 793 24.96 1.02 -2.26
CA PHE A 793 24.24 2.16 -2.84
C PHE A 793 25.11 3.31 -3.40
N ARG A 794 26.27 3.66 -2.82
CA ARG A 794 27.23 4.60 -3.43
C ARG A 794 27.95 3.96 -4.61
N THR A 795 28.27 2.66 -4.53
CA THR A 795 28.75 1.89 -5.69
C THR A 795 27.69 1.71 -6.77
N TRP A 796 26.40 1.75 -6.45
CA TRP A 796 25.33 1.66 -7.44
C TRP A 796 25.32 2.87 -8.38
N GLU A 797 25.58 4.07 -7.84
CA GLU A 797 25.83 5.27 -8.64
C GLU A 797 27.13 5.16 -9.45
N HIS A 798 28.21 4.59 -8.89
CA HIS A 798 29.47 4.37 -9.63
C HIS A 798 29.36 3.33 -10.76
N ASP A 799 28.67 2.20 -10.56
CA ASP A 799 28.45 1.17 -11.58
C ASP A 799 27.50 1.65 -12.70
N ARG A 800 26.55 2.54 -12.38
CA ARG A 800 25.74 3.22 -13.40
C ARG A 800 26.56 4.27 -14.14
N ALA A 801 27.32 5.10 -13.44
CA ALA A 801 28.22 6.07 -14.06
C ALA A 801 29.25 5.40 -14.99
N ALA A 802 29.77 4.23 -14.63
CA ALA A 802 30.69 3.44 -15.45
C ALA A 802 30.01 2.79 -16.70
N LYS A 803 28.68 2.58 -16.67
CA LYS A 803 27.89 2.15 -17.83
C LYS A 803 27.33 3.32 -18.65
N GLU A 804 27.30 4.53 -18.09
CA GLU A 804 26.68 5.74 -18.65
C GLU A 804 27.69 6.74 -19.23
N THR A 805 28.97 6.38 -19.39
CA THR A 805 29.99 7.21 -20.07
C THR A 805 29.71 7.48 -21.57
N SER A 806 28.47 7.37 -22.04
CA SER A 806 28.03 7.85 -23.35
C SER A 806 26.77 8.73 -23.35
N SER A 807 26.25 9.20 -22.20
CA SER A 807 25.21 10.25 -22.16
C SER A 807 25.21 11.00 -20.83
N SER A 808 25.27 12.33 -20.86
CA SER A 808 25.58 13.25 -19.75
C SER A 808 24.52 13.40 -18.63
N ASP A 809 23.51 12.54 -18.55
CA ASP A 809 22.42 12.70 -17.59
C ASP A 809 22.31 11.47 -16.68
N THR A 810 22.48 11.63 -15.36
CA THR A 810 22.31 10.54 -14.38
C THR A 810 20.80 10.23 -14.18
N PRO A 811 20.29 9.02 -14.51
CA PRO A 811 18.84 8.74 -14.48
C PRO A 811 18.09 8.86 -13.13
N ALA A 812 18.76 8.73 -11.98
CA ALA A 812 18.12 8.83 -10.66
C ALA A 812 17.97 10.28 -10.18
N SER A 813 18.96 11.12 -10.50
CA SER A 813 18.91 12.57 -10.28
C SER A 813 17.83 13.24 -11.14
N ASN A 814 17.28 12.53 -12.14
CA ASN A 814 16.22 13.02 -13.01
C ASN A 814 14.78 12.73 -12.52
N MET A 815 14.50 11.68 -11.75
CA MET A 815 13.09 11.29 -11.56
C MET A 815 12.26 12.28 -10.71
N HIS A 816 12.78 12.68 -9.54
CA HIS A 816 12.10 13.66 -8.68
C HIS A 816 12.05 15.04 -9.36
N ARG A 817 13.12 15.44 -10.07
CA ARG A 817 13.16 16.68 -10.85
C ARG A 817 12.14 16.69 -12.00
N ARG A 818 12.06 15.61 -12.78
CA ARG A 818 11.04 15.42 -13.82
C ARG A 818 9.64 15.47 -13.22
N GLN A 819 9.43 14.92 -12.02
CA GLN A 819 8.14 15.02 -11.33
C GLN A 819 7.85 16.45 -10.89
N HIS A 820 8.83 17.16 -10.34
CA HIS A 820 8.67 18.55 -9.93
C HIS A 820 8.31 19.44 -11.14
N GLU A 821 9.01 19.28 -12.25
CA GLU A 821 8.73 19.98 -13.52
C GLU A 821 7.35 19.60 -14.06
N TYR A 822 7.02 18.30 -14.11
CA TYR A 822 5.69 17.82 -14.50
C TYR A 822 4.58 18.45 -13.67
N LEU A 823 4.74 18.49 -12.34
CA LEU A 823 3.77 19.07 -11.42
C LEU A 823 3.62 20.57 -11.64
N ARG A 824 4.74 21.30 -11.72
CA ARG A 824 4.76 22.75 -11.98
C ARG A 824 3.99 23.08 -13.26
N ASP A 825 4.25 22.35 -14.34
CA ASP A 825 3.63 22.57 -15.64
C ASP A 825 2.12 22.26 -15.66
N ARG A 826 1.60 21.47 -14.71
CA ARG A 826 0.15 21.19 -14.59
C ARG A 826 -0.54 22.11 -13.60
N LEU A 827 0.15 22.45 -12.51
CA LEU A 827 -0.30 23.42 -11.51
C LEU A 827 -0.39 24.84 -12.06
N ASP A 828 0.31 25.14 -13.16
CA ASP A 828 0.18 26.41 -13.90
C ASP A 828 -1.25 26.64 -14.44
N PHE A 829 -1.99 25.56 -14.75
CA PHE A 829 -3.39 25.64 -15.18
C PHE A 829 -4.38 25.77 -14.02
N ILE A 830 -3.93 25.62 -12.79
CA ILE A 830 -4.76 25.52 -11.60
C ILE A 830 -4.69 26.83 -10.83
N ASP A 831 -5.84 27.37 -10.44
CA ASP A 831 -5.88 28.47 -9.48
C ASP A 831 -5.51 27.94 -8.08
N GLN A 832 -4.23 28.07 -7.75
CA GLN A 832 -3.68 27.60 -6.49
C GLN A 832 -4.34 28.25 -5.27
N GLN A 833 -4.88 29.47 -5.39
CA GLN A 833 -5.58 30.12 -4.27
C GLN A 833 -6.89 29.38 -3.96
N SER A 834 -7.70 29.08 -4.98
CA SER A 834 -8.93 28.30 -4.80
C SER A 834 -8.67 26.91 -4.21
N VAL A 835 -7.63 26.20 -4.66
CA VAL A 835 -7.31 24.85 -4.17
C VAL A 835 -6.72 24.89 -2.77
N THR A 836 -5.89 25.89 -2.47
CA THR A 836 -5.36 26.06 -1.10
C THR A 836 -6.48 26.32 -0.10
N ALA A 837 -7.57 26.98 -0.52
CA ALA A 837 -8.77 27.15 0.30
C ALA A 837 -9.55 25.84 0.56
N LEU A 838 -9.35 24.80 -0.26
CA LEU A 838 -9.88 23.45 -0.03
C LEU A 838 -9.09 22.65 0.99
N LEU A 839 -7.83 22.99 1.25
CA LEU A 839 -7.03 22.20 2.19
C LEU A 839 -7.64 22.25 3.59
N ALA A 840 -7.55 21.13 4.31
CA ALA A 840 -7.85 21.12 5.73
C ALA A 840 -6.87 22.09 6.42
N LYS A 841 -7.42 23.03 7.21
CA LYS A 841 -6.60 23.81 8.12
C LYS A 841 -6.13 22.89 9.24
N GLU A 842 -4.90 23.09 9.69
CA GLU A 842 -4.48 22.48 10.94
C GLU A 842 -5.40 23.04 12.04
N GLU A 843 -6.18 22.18 12.69
CA GLU A 843 -6.84 22.59 13.92
C GLU A 843 -5.75 23.00 14.91
N ASP A 844 -5.92 24.13 15.61
CA ASP A 844 -5.05 24.53 16.70
C ASP A 844 -5.11 23.44 17.79
N ALA A 845 -4.26 22.43 17.66
CA ALA A 845 -4.16 21.27 18.54
C ALA A 845 -3.54 21.63 19.89
N SER A 846 -3.62 22.90 20.31
CA SER A 846 -2.90 23.41 21.48
C SER A 846 -3.48 22.95 22.80
N ASP A 847 -4.67 22.31 22.85
CA ASP A 847 -5.32 21.90 24.11
C ASP A 847 -5.84 20.46 24.18
N ARG A 848 -5.68 19.61 23.13
CA ARG A 848 -6.12 18.21 23.17
C ARG A 848 -4.94 17.25 23.21
N SER A 849 -4.96 16.30 24.16
CA SER A 849 -3.98 15.22 24.22
C SER A 849 -4.02 14.40 22.93
N ILE A 850 -2.91 14.38 22.19
CA ILE A 850 -2.80 13.64 20.92
C ILE A 850 -2.99 12.14 21.21
N PRO A 851 -3.93 11.45 20.53
CA PRO A 851 -4.12 10.01 20.72
C PRO A 851 -2.83 9.21 20.45
N ALA A 852 -2.60 8.13 21.20
CA ALA A 852 -1.41 7.31 21.07
C ALA A 852 -1.21 6.73 19.65
N SER A 853 -2.31 6.43 18.95
CA SER A 853 -2.30 5.98 17.55
C SER A 853 -1.69 7.03 16.61
N VAL A 854 -2.08 8.29 16.75
CA VAL A 854 -1.56 9.41 15.95
C VAL A 854 -0.08 9.67 16.27
N GLN A 855 0.30 9.57 17.55
CA GLN A 855 1.70 9.67 17.95
C GLN A 855 2.55 8.56 17.31
N LEU A 856 2.06 7.31 17.31
CA LEU A 856 2.73 6.18 16.67
C LEU A 856 2.89 6.40 15.15
N GLU A 857 1.84 6.84 14.46
CA GLU A 857 1.90 7.16 13.02
C GLU A 857 2.95 8.23 12.72
N ARG A 858 3.02 9.30 13.54
CA ARG A 858 4.06 10.35 13.41
C ARG A 858 5.47 9.80 13.60
N LEU A 859 5.67 8.92 14.58
CA LEU A 859 6.97 8.27 14.80
C LEU A 859 7.38 7.40 13.60
N GLN A 860 6.45 6.62 13.06
CA GLN A 860 6.68 5.78 11.89
C GLN A 860 7.01 6.62 10.65
N GLY A 861 6.25 7.69 10.41
CA GLY A 861 6.48 8.58 9.29
C GLY A 861 7.82 9.28 9.36
N ARG A 862 8.22 9.75 10.55
CA ARG A 862 9.55 10.36 10.75
C ARG A 862 10.68 9.36 10.49
N LEU A 863 10.55 8.11 10.94
CA LEU A 863 11.54 7.07 10.63
C LEU A 863 11.63 6.77 9.12
N ALA A 864 10.50 6.69 8.43
CA ALA A 864 10.49 6.49 6.98
C ALA A 864 11.22 7.63 6.25
N ARG A 865 10.95 8.89 6.62
CA ARG A 865 11.63 10.07 6.06
C ARG A 865 13.13 10.07 6.35
N ARG A 866 13.56 9.75 7.58
CA ARG A 866 14.98 9.57 7.93
C ARG A 866 15.66 8.52 7.05
N ALA A 867 14.96 7.43 6.76
CA ALA A 867 15.48 6.37 5.90
C ALA A 867 15.68 6.82 4.45
N ILE A 868 14.80 7.69 3.95
CA ILE A 868 14.94 8.34 2.65
C ILE A 868 16.14 9.30 2.65
N LEU A 869 16.25 10.18 3.66
CA LEU A 869 17.34 11.18 3.76
C LEU A 869 18.73 10.53 3.87
N LEU A 870 18.85 9.44 4.62
CA LEU A 870 20.12 8.72 4.78
C LEU A 870 20.40 7.73 3.64
N ASN A 871 19.46 7.55 2.70
CA ASN A 871 19.51 6.49 1.69
C ASN A 871 19.87 5.12 2.29
N ALA A 872 19.25 4.81 3.43
CA ALA A 872 19.62 3.66 4.26
C ALA A 872 18.97 2.34 3.81
N ILE A 873 18.06 2.39 2.83
CA ILE A 873 17.21 1.27 2.41
C ILE A 873 17.54 0.86 0.99
N ASP A 874 17.64 -0.45 0.75
CA ASP A 874 17.87 -0.98 -0.59
C ASP A 874 16.75 -0.53 -1.55
N PRO A 875 17.09 -0.06 -2.77
CA PRO A 875 16.12 0.31 -3.80
C PRO A 875 15.02 -0.74 -4.02
N HIS A 876 15.33 -2.02 -3.78
CA HIS A 876 14.37 -3.12 -3.80
C HIS A 876 13.14 -2.89 -2.91
N TYR A 877 13.32 -2.30 -1.73
CA TYR A 877 12.27 -2.07 -0.72
C TYR A 877 11.86 -0.61 -0.60
N SER A 878 12.43 0.30 -1.39
CA SER A 878 12.12 1.73 -1.38
C SER A 878 10.61 2.03 -1.52
N HIS A 879 9.89 1.21 -2.27
CA HIS A 879 8.44 1.32 -2.45
C HIS A 879 7.63 1.16 -1.15
N LEU A 880 8.16 0.50 -0.12
CA LEU A 880 7.48 0.40 1.18
C LEU A 880 7.40 1.75 1.89
N LEU A 881 8.31 2.67 1.56
CA LEU A 881 8.35 4.03 2.10
C LEU A 881 7.35 4.96 1.40
N SER A 882 6.68 4.54 0.31
CA SER A 882 5.64 5.34 -0.35
C SER A 882 4.26 5.17 0.27
N HIS A 883 4.05 4.19 1.15
CA HIS A 883 2.72 3.87 1.64
C HIS A 883 2.09 5.02 2.41
N ASN A 884 0.86 5.38 2.03
CA ASN A 884 0.16 6.55 2.55
C ASN A 884 0.10 6.63 4.09
N HIS A 885 0.01 5.49 4.81
CA HIS A 885 -0.04 5.51 6.28
C HIS A 885 1.24 6.01 6.95
N LEU A 886 2.38 5.99 6.25
CA LEU A 886 3.65 6.55 6.72
C LEU A 886 3.74 8.07 6.50
N TRP A 887 2.76 8.69 5.83
CA TRP A 887 2.76 10.11 5.50
C TRP A 887 1.63 10.89 6.16
N LYS A 888 0.76 10.22 6.94
CA LYS A 888 -0.27 10.87 7.76
C LYS A 888 0.38 11.66 8.91
N HIS A 889 -0.20 12.81 9.25
CA HIS A 889 0.31 13.74 10.28
C HIS A 889 -0.76 14.17 11.27
#